data_AF-A0A7C4PI55-F1
#
_entry.id   AF-A0A7C4PI55-F1
#
_cell.length_a   1.000
_cell.length_b   1.000
_cell.length_c   1.000
_cell.angle_alpha   90.00
_cell.angle_beta   90.00
_cell.angle_gamma   90.00
#
_symmetry.space_group_name_H-M   'P 1'
#
loop_
_entity.id
_entity.type
_entity.pdbx_description
1 polymer ?
#
loop_
_entity_poly.entity_id
_entity_poly.type
_entity_poly.pdbx_seq_one_letter_code
_entity_poly.pdbx_strand_id
1 'polypeptide(L)'
;MSHTTNAALALTLPNAWVIVLAMNNRRYLTLAAAGLLLLSCSLFNALTRPRSGSDATITSTPSIAPASPTLTATSTPTPTPTPIPAVRIELGDISRMHGDWERSLQQYQTALGTSDDPQVKSSALLGIGRAQYQAGEYENALQTFLNIIQTYPDAASLPYAYFSLAQTYNALGRYAEAADAYGQYLALRPGLVDAYVLNLRGDALVAAGDLAAAIRDFRNAIQHPSLLNSILIEIKIAKAHAALGDYETALGMYQDIYNRAQTDYTKAQMDYFIGQTYAQLGQTEQAYAAYQDAVTNFPATDSAYLSLLELVNAGVPVDELQRGIVDYYAGQYGVAWAAFDRYFRIPGADPGTARYFNGLTLRALGGYAEAISEWETLIQNYPENPYWDDAWEKKAEAQFSNLGDSSGAIQTLLDFVANAPAHPRAGELLFRAAQYAEREGRLAQAAQIWERLASEQPEHQLAQRALFLAGIAHYRLGDYPRALSVLQRYLESAATLEDRAAAHFWQGKAQNALGDASAAAKSWEIAASIDPTGYYSERANDLLRGHSPFTPPENYDLAIDLVSERIQAEAWLRSTFGIAEEVDLSTPDPLMANPAFQRGTELMALGLYEQAIAELEAVRQAVATDPANSYRLANYLLEAGLYRSAIFAARQVLNLAGMGDMETLNAPIYFNHIRFGLYFSDLVLPAAHQYQIHPLLLFSIIRQESAFEGVARSSAGARGLMQIIPSTGAEIAAHLGWPQNYTERDLDRPSVNLVYGASYLAKWRDYFGGDLYAALAAYNGGPGNAIAWKKLAPDDPDLFLEVIRFEETRDYIRRIYENFKIYYRLYNRTP
;
A
#
# COMPACT_ATOMS: atom_id res chain seq x y z
N MET A 1 -46.57 11.55 60.44
CA MET A 1 -46.07 12.93 60.26
C MET A 1 -44.78 12.80 59.47
N SER A 2 -44.78 12.92 58.13
CA SER A 2 -44.77 14.18 57.33
C SER A 2 -43.46 14.96 57.54
N HIS A 3 -42.61 15.26 56.54
CA HIS A 3 -42.80 15.34 55.08
C HIS A 3 -41.63 14.81 54.23
N THR A 4 -41.89 14.72 52.92
CA THR A 4 -41.08 14.28 51.78
C THR A 4 -40.01 15.28 51.28
N THR A 5 -38.95 14.78 50.63
CA THR A 5 -38.66 15.04 49.19
C THR A 5 -37.58 14.09 48.63
N ASN A 6 -37.69 13.74 47.35
CA ASN A 6 -36.74 12.90 46.59
C ASN A 6 -35.69 13.75 45.85
N ALA A 7 -34.51 13.17 45.60
CA ALA A 7 -33.63 13.54 44.49
C ALA A 7 -32.98 12.26 43.92
N ALA A 8 -33.06 12.06 42.60
CA ALA A 8 -32.57 10.86 41.93
C ALA A 8 -31.14 11.04 41.39
N LEU A 9 -30.31 9.99 41.42
CA LEU A 9 -29.02 9.97 40.74
C LEU A 9 -29.21 9.63 39.25
N ALA A 10 -28.61 10.44 38.39
CA ALA A 10 -28.35 10.08 37.00
C ALA A 10 -26.97 9.40 36.90
N LEU A 11 -26.93 8.18 36.38
CA LEU A 11 -25.70 7.46 36.06
C LEU A 11 -25.38 7.64 34.57
N THR A 12 -24.32 8.40 34.28
CA THR A 12 -23.78 8.55 32.92
C THR A 12 -22.89 7.36 32.57
N LEU A 13 -23.26 6.58 31.55
CA LEU A 13 -22.44 5.50 31.01
C LEU A 13 -21.24 6.07 30.21
N PRO A 14 -20.01 5.57 30.40
CA PRO A 14 -18.86 5.99 29.61
C PRO A 14 -18.82 5.33 28.22
N ASN A 15 -18.30 6.07 27.24
CA ASN A 15 -18.22 5.68 25.83
C ASN A 15 -17.42 4.38 25.57
N ALA A 16 -18.09 3.36 25.02
CA ALA A 16 -17.44 2.13 24.52
C ALA A 16 -16.59 2.34 23.24
N TRP A 17 -16.59 3.56 22.67
CA TRP A 17 -15.97 3.88 21.37
C TRP A 17 -14.44 4.03 21.38
N VAL A 18 -13.77 3.95 22.53
CA VAL A 18 -12.30 4.05 22.62
C VAL A 18 -11.60 2.69 22.53
N ILE A 19 -12.30 1.57 22.79
CA ILE A 19 -11.68 0.24 22.88
C ILE A 19 -11.49 -0.41 21.50
N VAL A 20 -12.46 -0.24 20.57
CA VAL A 20 -12.39 -0.87 19.23
C VAL A 20 -11.25 -0.30 18.39
N LEU A 21 -10.97 1.01 18.48
CA LEU A 21 -9.82 1.64 17.81
C LEU A 21 -8.45 1.20 18.38
N ALA A 22 -8.40 0.66 19.60
CA ALA A 22 -7.18 0.14 20.21
C ALA A 22 -6.84 -1.32 19.81
N MET A 23 -7.78 -2.05 19.21
CA MET A 23 -7.61 -3.48 18.89
C MET A 23 -6.88 -3.73 17.56
N ASN A 24 -7.02 -2.83 16.57
CA ASN A 24 -6.29 -2.94 15.29
C ASN A 24 -4.75 -2.80 15.42
N ASN A 25 -4.25 -2.19 16.50
CA ASN A 25 -2.81 -1.94 16.71
C ASN A 25 -2.09 -3.02 17.53
N ARG A 26 -2.70 -4.17 17.83
CA ARG A 26 -2.09 -5.24 18.65
C ARG A 26 -1.48 -6.44 17.89
N ARG A 27 -1.40 -6.40 16.56
CA ARG A 27 -0.71 -7.43 15.76
C ARG A 27 0.82 -7.26 15.59
N TYR A 28 1.44 -6.28 16.26
CA TYR A 28 2.88 -5.97 16.14
C TYR A 28 3.66 -5.96 17.47
N LEU A 29 3.24 -6.71 18.49
CA LEU A 29 3.88 -6.70 19.82
C LEU A 29 4.09 -8.10 20.45
N THR A 30 4.74 -9.01 19.72
CA THR A 30 5.23 -10.30 20.25
C THR A 30 6.56 -10.73 19.62
N LEU A 31 7.65 -10.00 19.86
CA LEU A 31 9.03 -10.52 19.71
C LEU A 31 10.08 -9.62 20.42
N ALA A 32 9.91 -9.37 21.72
CA ALA A 32 10.86 -8.55 22.50
C ALA A 32 10.93 -8.91 23.99
N ALA A 33 11.40 -10.12 24.34
CA ALA A 33 12.00 -10.42 25.67
C ALA A 33 12.60 -11.83 25.76
N ALA A 34 13.93 -11.97 25.61
CA ALA A 34 14.76 -12.98 26.30
C ALA A 34 16.24 -12.72 26.01
N GLY A 35 16.98 -12.13 26.97
CA GLY A 35 18.42 -11.88 26.81
C GLY A 35 18.96 -10.72 27.66
N LEU A 36 19.04 -10.92 28.98
CA LEU A 36 19.62 -9.95 29.92
C LEU A 36 20.36 -10.71 31.04
N LEU A 37 21.39 -10.08 31.63
CA LEU A 37 22.38 -10.56 32.63
C LEU A 37 23.63 -11.22 31.99
N LEU A 38 24.88 -10.84 32.26
CA LEU A 38 25.54 -9.86 33.17
C LEU A 38 26.76 -9.20 32.44
N LEU A 39 27.56 -8.24 32.95
CA LEU A 39 27.75 -7.69 34.30
C LEU A 39 28.00 -6.15 34.25
N SER A 40 29.06 -5.59 34.86
CA SER A 40 29.33 -4.13 34.93
C SER A 40 30.81 -3.74 35.22
N CYS A 41 31.09 -2.43 35.21
CA CYS A 41 32.36 -1.70 35.54
C CYS A 41 33.43 -1.65 34.41
N SER A 42 34.06 -0.51 34.09
CA SER A 42 34.69 0.46 35.01
C SER A 42 34.80 1.91 34.46
N LEU A 43 35.17 2.84 35.34
CA LEU A 43 35.26 4.31 35.16
C LEU A 43 36.64 4.80 34.63
N PHE A 44 36.64 6.00 34.01
CA PHE A 44 37.72 7.01 33.90
C PHE A 44 39.16 6.57 33.51
N ASN A 45 39.73 7.18 32.46
CA ASN A 45 40.48 8.44 32.65
C ASN A 45 40.86 9.15 31.34
N ALA A 46 41.05 10.47 31.42
CA ALA A 46 41.61 11.29 30.34
C ALA A 46 43.15 11.34 30.42
N LEU A 47 43.84 11.40 29.28
CA LEU A 47 45.24 11.80 29.20
C LEU A 47 45.50 12.73 28.01
N THR A 48 46.24 13.79 28.31
CA THR A 48 46.53 14.95 27.43
C THR A 48 47.93 14.90 26.81
N ARG A 49 48.14 15.75 25.78
CA ARG A 49 49.42 16.30 25.24
C ARG A 49 50.12 15.50 24.12
N PRO A 50 51.03 16.13 23.34
CA PRO A 50 51.25 17.57 23.11
C PRO A 50 51.27 17.99 21.63
N ARG A 51 51.24 19.31 21.39
CA ARG A 51 51.75 19.93 20.15
C ARG A 51 53.29 19.99 20.19
N SER A 52 53.94 19.64 19.09
CA SER A 52 55.29 20.10 18.75
C SER A 52 55.34 20.36 17.25
N GLY A 53 55.70 21.57 16.84
CA GLY A 53 55.95 21.91 15.44
C GLY A 53 57.45 21.93 15.13
N SER A 54 57.79 21.72 13.86
CA SER A 54 59.08 22.09 13.28
C SER A 54 58.90 22.30 11.78
N ASP A 55 59.31 23.45 11.28
CA ASP A 55 59.28 23.79 9.86
C ASP A 55 60.24 22.91 9.04
N ALA A 56 59.83 22.55 7.82
CA ALA A 56 60.72 22.10 6.76
C ALA A 56 60.13 22.45 5.39
N THR A 57 60.61 23.54 4.79
CA THR A 57 60.22 23.95 3.43
C THR A 57 60.94 23.07 2.41
N ILE A 58 60.22 22.31 1.59
CA ILE A 58 60.78 21.61 0.42
C ILE A 58 59.94 21.92 -0.82
N THR A 59 60.61 22.43 -1.85
CA THR A 59 60.03 22.88 -3.12
C THR A 59 59.61 21.71 -4.00
N SER A 60 58.37 21.70 -4.50
CA SER A 60 57.86 20.67 -5.41
C SER A 60 57.76 21.15 -6.86
N THR A 61 58.51 20.50 -7.75
CA THR A 61 58.40 20.59 -9.22
C THR A 61 57.05 20.03 -9.68
N PRO A 62 56.39 20.57 -10.73
CA PRO A 62 55.04 20.17 -11.09
C PRO A 62 54.98 18.75 -11.71
N SER A 63 54.07 17.93 -11.20
CA SER A 63 53.62 16.69 -11.85
C SER A 63 52.27 16.95 -12.52
N ILE A 64 52.16 16.62 -13.81
CA ILE A 64 50.91 16.77 -14.57
C ILE A 64 49.98 15.61 -14.22
N ALA A 65 48.85 15.91 -13.57
CA ALA A 65 47.76 14.97 -13.41
C ALA A 65 46.89 14.94 -14.69
N PRO A 66 46.34 13.77 -15.10
CA PRO A 66 45.35 13.72 -16.17
C PRO A 66 44.08 14.49 -15.76
N ALA A 67 43.47 15.16 -16.74
CA ALA A 67 42.38 16.10 -16.49
C ALA A 67 41.14 15.42 -15.88
N SER A 68 40.65 15.96 -14.77
CA SER A 68 39.25 15.77 -14.36
C SER A 68 38.32 16.37 -15.43
N PRO A 69 37.14 15.78 -15.68
CA PRO A 69 36.16 16.39 -16.59
C PRO A 69 35.81 17.79 -16.07
N THR A 70 36.10 18.79 -16.91
CA THR A 70 35.81 20.19 -16.56
C THR A 70 34.30 20.38 -16.66
N LEU A 71 33.65 20.62 -15.52
CA LEU A 71 32.26 21.05 -15.51
C LEU A 71 32.14 22.34 -16.33
N THR A 72 31.40 22.28 -17.44
CA THR A 72 31.03 23.47 -18.21
C THR A 72 30.31 24.42 -17.26
N ALA A 73 30.77 25.68 -17.20
CA ALA A 73 30.23 26.66 -16.26
C ALA A 73 28.72 26.79 -16.43
N THR A 74 27.97 26.44 -15.38
CA THR A 74 26.52 26.65 -15.32
C THR A 74 26.26 28.14 -15.54
N SER A 75 25.36 28.48 -16.47
CA SER A 75 24.93 29.85 -16.64
C SER A 75 24.43 30.40 -15.31
N THR A 76 24.93 31.58 -14.91
CA THR A 76 24.34 32.31 -13.78
C THR A 76 22.85 32.46 -14.04
N PRO A 77 21.97 32.00 -13.14
CA PRO A 77 20.54 32.00 -13.42
C PRO A 77 20.07 33.43 -13.64
N THR A 78 19.50 33.69 -14.82
CA THR A 78 18.71 34.90 -15.07
C THR A 78 17.66 34.99 -13.95
N PRO A 79 17.53 36.12 -13.25
CA PRO A 79 16.57 36.23 -12.16
C PRO A 79 15.17 35.95 -12.70
N THR A 80 14.57 34.84 -12.25
CA THR A 80 13.22 34.45 -12.63
C THR A 80 12.26 35.61 -12.31
N PRO A 81 11.37 36.02 -13.23
CA PRO A 81 10.40 37.07 -12.96
C PRO A 81 9.65 36.78 -11.65
N THR A 82 9.48 37.82 -10.82
CA THR A 82 8.75 37.66 -9.55
C THR A 82 7.31 37.24 -9.87
N PRO A 83 6.82 36.08 -9.37
CA PRO A 83 5.49 35.59 -9.71
C PRO A 83 4.41 36.60 -9.31
N ILE A 84 3.47 36.82 -10.23
CA ILE A 84 2.29 37.66 -10.00
C ILE A 84 1.37 37.03 -8.94
N PRO A 85 0.50 37.80 -8.25
CA PRO A 85 -0.28 37.29 -7.13
C PRO A 85 -1.16 36.07 -7.45
N ALA A 86 -1.71 35.97 -8.66
CA ALA A 86 -2.51 34.81 -9.08
C ALA A 86 -1.69 33.50 -9.14
N VAL A 87 -0.52 33.53 -9.79
CA VAL A 87 0.42 32.39 -9.87
C VAL A 87 0.91 31.96 -8.48
N ARG A 88 0.94 32.88 -7.50
CA ARG A 88 1.27 32.53 -6.11
C ARG A 88 0.17 31.72 -5.42
N ILE A 89 -1.09 31.81 -5.84
CA ILE A 89 -2.15 30.91 -5.36
C ILE A 89 -1.83 29.48 -5.80
N GLU A 90 -1.53 29.29 -7.09
CA GLU A 90 -1.16 27.98 -7.68
C GLU A 90 0.08 27.38 -7.00
N LEU A 91 1.15 28.16 -6.80
CA LEU A 91 2.35 27.73 -6.07
C LEU A 91 2.05 27.40 -4.60
N GLY A 92 1.10 28.11 -3.97
CA GLY A 92 0.61 27.82 -2.63
C GLY A 92 -0.16 26.51 -2.56
N ASP A 93 -1.02 26.23 -3.54
CA ASP A 93 -1.79 24.99 -3.65
C ASP A 93 -0.90 23.77 -3.96
N ILE A 94 0.09 23.91 -4.85
CA ILE A 94 1.11 22.87 -5.09
C ILE A 94 1.84 22.54 -3.78
N SER A 95 2.35 23.56 -3.08
CA SER A 95 3.04 23.37 -1.78
C SER A 95 2.11 22.71 -0.73
N ARG A 96 0.82 23.06 -0.73
CA ARG A 96 -0.20 22.46 0.14
C ARG A 96 -0.45 20.99 -0.19
N MET A 97 -0.56 20.63 -1.47
CA MET A 97 -0.68 19.23 -1.92
C MET A 97 0.59 18.43 -1.61
N HIS A 98 1.76 19.08 -1.61
CA HIS A 98 3.03 18.48 -1.19
C HIS A 98 3.14 18.31 0.34
N GLY A 99 2.20 18.84 1.13
CA GLY A 99 2.25 18.81 2.59
C GLY A 99 3.27 19.78 3.21
N ASP A 100 3.76 20.75 2.42
CA ASP A 100 4.67 21.82 2.84
C ASP A 100 3.84 23.05 3.23
N TRP A 101 3.36 23.03 4.48
CA TRP A 101 2.46 24.04 5.03
C TRP A 101 3.12 25.43 5.13
N GLU A 102 4.42 25.48 5.44
CA GLU A 102 5.17 26.74 5.62
C GLU A 102 5.34 27.47 4.28
N ARG A 103 5.80 26.75 3.24
CA ARG A 103 5.94 27.32 1.90
C ARG A 103 4.59 27.69 1.30
N SER A 104 3.55 26.89 1.56
CA SER A 104 2.18 27.17 1.15
C SER A 104 1.66 28.48 1.75
N LEU A 105 1.76 28.64 3.08
CA LEU A 105 1.40 29.86 3.80
C LEU A 105 2.15 31.08 3.26
N GLN A 106 3.46 30.96 3.02
CA GLN A 106 4.27 32.05 2.48
C GLN A 106 3.76 32.55 1.12
N GLN A 107 3.40 31.64 0.20
CA GLN A 107 2.90 32.05 -1.12
C GLN A 107 1.53 32.76 -1.02
N TYR A 108 0.59 32.19 -0.27
CA TYR A 108 -0.73 32.81 -0.09
C TYR A 108 -0.66 34.16 0.64
N GLN A 109 0.15 34.28 1.72
CA GLN A 109 0.36 35.56 2.42
C GLN A 109 0.95 36.62 1.49
N THR A 110 1.90 36.23 0.64
CA THR A 110 2.47 37.12 -0.36
C THR A 110 1.41 37.55 -1.38
N ALA A 111 0.59 36.63 -1.89
CA ALA A 111 -0.50 36.94 -2.82
C ALA A 111 -1.53 37.92 -2.20
N LEU A 112 -1.94 37.67 -0.95
CA LEU A 112 -2.87 38.51 -0.18
C LEU A 112 -2.34 39.94 0.01
N GLY A 113 -1.05 40.08 0.31
CA GLY A 113 -0.41 41.38 0.55
C GLY A 113 0.04 42.14 -0.70
N THR A 114 0.02 41.53 -1.89
CA THR A 114 0.51 42.14 -3.14
C THR A 114 -0.52 42.24 -4.27
N SER A 115 -1.72 41.67 -4.08
CA SER A 115 -2.87 41.90 -4.96
C SER A 115 -3.77 43.00 -4.41
N ASP A 116 -4.58 43.61 -5.29
CA ASP A 116 -5.79 44.36 -4.89
C ASP A 116 -7.09 43.73 -5.41
N ASP A 117 -7.02 42.68 -6.22
CA ASP A 117 -8.17 41.93 -6.72
C ASP A 117 -8.86 41.16 -5.56
N PRO A 118 -10.16 41.43 -5.28
CA PRO A 118 -10.94 40.71 -4.26
C PRO A 118 -10.95 39.19 -4.43
N GLN A 119 -10.97 38.66 -5.65
CA GLN A 119 -11.00 37.22 -5.91
C GLN A 119 -9.65 36.58 -5.58
N VAL A 120 -8.53 37.26 -5.85
CA VAL A 120 -7.19 36.79 -5.46
C VAL A 120 -7.02 36.87 -3.94
N LYS A 121 -7.48 37.95 -3.29
CA LYS A 121 -7.43 38.08 -1.82
C LYS A 121 -8.26 37.01 -1.12
N SER A 122 -9.47 36.75 -1.59
CA SER A 122 -10.35 35.72 -1.00
C SER A 122 -9.82 34.30 -1.23
N SER A 123 -9.23 34.03 -2.39
CA SER A 123 -8.56 32.75 -2.70
C SER A 123 -7.30 32.54 -1.87
N ALA A 124 -6.50 33.59 -1.65
CA ALA A 124 -5.36 33.55 -0.74
C ALA A 124 -5.79 33.25 0.71
N LEU A 125 -6.87 33.88 1.19
CA LEU A 125 -7.44 33.59 2.51
C LEU A 125 -7.96 32.15 2.60
N LEU A 126 -8.62 31.63 1.56
CA LEU A 126 -9.06 30.23 1.52
C LEU A 126 -7.87 29.26 1.64
N GLY A 127 -6.78 29.54 0.93
CA GLY A 127 -5.52 28.81 1.02
C GLY A 127 -4.90 28.85 2.42
N ILE A 128 -4.79 30.05 3.01
CA ILE A 128 -4.27 30.25 4.38
C ILE A 128 -5.09 29.46 5.40
N GLY A 129 -6.43 29.56 5.37
CA GLY A 129 -7.30 28.87 6.30
C GLY A 129 -7.22 27.34 6.16
N ARG A 130 -7.06 26.83 4.94
CA ARG A 130 -6.84 25.40 4.67
C ARG A 130 -5.49 24.92 5.20
N ALA A 131 -4.42 25.67 4.98
CA ALA A 131 -3.10 25.35 5.54
C ALA A 131 -3.10 25.36 7.07
N GLN A 132 -3.76 26.35 7.70
CA GLN A 132 -3.98 26.41 9.15
C GLN A 132 -4.75 25.19 9.67
N TYR A 133 -5.85 24.81 9.01
CA TYR A 133 -6.62 23.61 9.36
C TYR A 133 -5.76 22.33 9.25
N GLN A 134 -4.96 22.19 8.20
CA GLN A 134 -4.07 21.03 8.00
C GLN A 134 -2.91 21.00 9.01
N ALA A 135 -2.45 22.16 9.50
CA ALA A 135 -1.49 22.27 10.60
C ALA A 135 -2.11 22.04 12.01
N GLY A 136 -3.44 21.88 12.11
CA GLY A 136 -4.15 21.73 13.39
C GLY A 136 -4.48 23.05 14.09
N GLU A 137 -4.24 24.21 13.45
CA GLU A 137 -4.53 25.54 13.97
C GLU A 137 -6.02 25.91 13.77
N TYR A 138 -6.94 25.09 14.29
CA TYR A 138 -8.37 25.18 13.98
C TYR A 138 -9.01 26.54 14.33
N GLU A 139 -8.58 27.19 15.42
CA GLU A 139 -9.06 28.53 15.78
C GLU A 139 -8.59 29.62 14.79
N ASN A 140 -7.35 29.53 14.29
CA ASN A 140 -6.86 30.45 13.27
C ASN A 140 -7.60 30.24 11.94
N ALA A 141 -7.78 28.99 11.54
CA ALA A 141 -8.55 28.61 10.35
C ALA A 141 -10.00 29.14 10.42
N LEU A 142 -10.65 28.99 11.57
CA LEU A 142 -12.00 29.50 11.84
C LEU A 142 -12.10 31.02 11.59
N GLN A 143 -11.19 31.82 12.17
CA GLN A 143 -11.20 33.27 11.95
C GLN A 143 -10.93 33.63 10.48
N THR A 144 -10.01 32.91 9.82
CA THR A 144 -9.70 33.12 8.40
C THR A 144 -10.91 32.85 7.50
N PHE A 145 -11.66 31.75 7.71
CA PHE A 145 -12.84 31.46 6.90
C PHE A 145 -14.01 32.41 7.18
N LEU A 146 -14.21 32.82 8.43
CA LEU A 146 -15.21 33.84 8.79
C LEU A 146 -14.93 35.20 8.13
N ASN A 147 -13.65 35.59 8.01
CA ASN A 147 -13.25 36.80 7.29
C ASN A 147 -13.64 36.74 5.79
N ILE A 148 -13.50 35.59 5.13
CA ILE A 148 -13.94 35.42 3.73
C ILE A 148 -15.45 35.68 3.62
N ILE A 149 -16.24 35.07 4.50
CA ILE A 149 -17.70 35.19 4.51
C ILE A 149 -18.16 36.64 4.78
N GLN A 150 -17.47 37.37 5.66
CA GLN A 150 -17.82 38.75 6.03
C GLN A 150 -17.36 39.78 4.99
N THR A 151 -16.16 39.60 4.43
CA THR A 151 -15.48 40.63 3.61
C THR A 151 -15.67 40.41 2.10
N TYR A 152 -15.92 39.18 1.67
CA TYR A 152 -15.98 38.80 0.25
C TYR A 152 -17.23 37.95 -0.10
N PRO A 153 -18.45 38.46 0.12
CA PRO A 153 -19.70 37.72 -0.11
C PRO A 153 -19.96 37.36 -1.58
N ASP A 154 -19.34 38.08 -2.53
CA ASP A 154 -19.48 37.83 -3.98
C ASP A 154 -18.27 37.06 -4.57
N ALA A 155 -17.39 36.50 -3.73
CA ALA A 155 -16.22 35.78 -4.19
C ALA A 155 -16.52 34.32 -4.58
N ALA A 156 -15.86 33.83 -5.63
CA ALA A 156 -15.95 32.44 -6.06
C ALA A 156 -15.47 31.44 -4.98
N SER A 157 -14.64 31.91 -4.04
CA SER A 157 -14.17 31.16 -2.88
C SER A 157 -15.22 30.95 -1.78
N LEU A 158 -16.36 31.66 -1.79
CA LEU A 158 -17.33 31.65 -0.68
C LEU A 158 -17.90 30.26 -0.34
N PRO A 159 -18.35 29.42 -1.30
CA PRO A 159 -18.88 28.10 -0.96
C PRO A 159 -17.80 27.21 -0.34
N TYR A 160 -16.59 27.26 -0.89
CA TYR A 160 -15.43 26.51 -0.40
C TYR A 160 -15.01 26.95 1.01
N ALA A 161 -15.17 28.23 1.34
CA ALA A 161 -14.98 28.73 2.71
C ALA A 161 -16.02 28.17 3.68
N TYR A 162 -17.30 28.10 3.30
CA TYR A 162 -18.33 27.44 4.13
C TYR A 162 -18.05 25.95 4.35
N PHE A 163 -17.61 25.22 3.31
CA PHE A 163 -17.27 23.80 3.46
C PHE A 163 -16.06 23.59 4.40
N SER A 164 -14.98 24.35 4.22
CA SER A 164 -13.81 24.25 5.10
C SER A 164 -14.09 24.79 6.52
N LEU A 165 -15.01 25.74 6.67
CA LEU A 165 -15.54 26.16 7.98
C LEU A 165 -16.31 25.03 8.67
N ALA A 166 -17.13 24.27 7.94
CA ALA A 166 -17.85 23.11 8.48
C ALA A 166 -16.88 22.02 9.00
N GLN A 167 -15.82 21.71 8.23
CA GLN A 167 -14.74 20.82 8.66
C GLN A 167 -14.06 21.34 9.94
N THR A 168 -13.80 22.66 10.00
CA THR A 168 -13.17 23.31 11.16
C THR A 168 -14.06 23.24 12.40
N TYR A 169 -15.37 23.49 12.27
CA TYR A 169 -16.32 23.34 13.37
C TYR A 169 -16.40 21.89 13.86
N ASN A 170 -16.40 20.90 12.96
CA ASN A 170 -16.33 19.48 13.35
C ASN A 170 -15.05 19.16 14.16
N ALA A 171 -13.88 19.69 13.76
CA ALA A 171 -12.63 19.51 14.49
C ALA A 171 -12.64 20.19 15.87
N LEU A 172 -13.40 21.27 16.04
CA LEU A 172 -13.63 21.97 17.31
C LEU A 172 -14.78 21.38 18.15
N GLY A 173 -15.43 20.30 17.70
CA GLY A 173 -16.59 19.70 18.38
C GLY A 173 -17.89 20.52 18.30
N ARG A 174 -17.95 21.52 17.41
CA ARG A 174 -19.06 22.45 17.20
C ARG A 174 -20.03 21.94 16.14
N TYR A 175 -20.60 20.76 16.42
CA TYR A 175 -21.29 19.93 15.42
C TYR A 175 -22.55 20.57 14.82
N ALA A 176 -23.27 21.39 15.59
CA ALA A 176 -24.44 22.11 15.08
C ALA A 176 -24.03 23.17 14.04
N GLU A 177 -23.04 24.01 14.35
CA GLU A 177 -22.54 25.01 13.40
C GLU A 177 -21.84 24.36 12.18
N ALA A 178 -21.24 23.18 12.36
CA ALA A 178 -20.73 22.38 11.24
C ALA A 178 -21.85 21.95 10.28
N ALA A 179 -22.96 21.44 10.82
CA ALA A 179 -24.11 21.05 10.02
C ALA A 179 -24.77 22.23 9.29
N ASP A 180 -24.83 23.41 9.91
CA ASP A 180 -25.32 24.64 9.27
C ASP A 180 -24.37 25.11 8.16
N ALA A 181 -23.06 25.09 8.38
CA ALA A 181 -22.07 25.48 7.38
C ALA A 181 -22.04 24.55 6.15
N TYR A 182 -22.23 23.23 6.34
CA TYR A 182 -22.48 22.32 5.21
C TYR A 182 -23.79 22.64 4.47
N GLY A 183 -24.82 23.07 5.20
CA GLY A 183 -26.07 23.55 4.61
C GLY A 183 -25.88 24.80 3.72
N GLN A 184 -25.03 25.74 4.14
CA GLN A 184 -24.69 26.93 3.35
C GLN A 184 -23.93 26.56 2.06
N TYR A 185 -23.00 25.59 2.13
CA TYR A 185 -22.36 25.07 0.92
C TYR A 185 -23.40 24.49 -0.06
N LEU A 186 -24.30 23.62 0.42
CA LEU A 186 -25.35 23.00 -0.41
C LEU A 186 -26.30 24.03 -1.04
N ALA A 187 -26.61 25.12 -0.33
CA ALA A 187 -27.43 26.21 -0.85
C ALA A 187 -26.74 27.00 -1.98
N LEU A 188 -25.41 27.12 -1.93
CA LEU A 188 -24.59 27.82 -2.94
C LEU A 188 -24.17 26.93 -4.11
N ARG A 189 -24.09 25.61 -3.92
CA ARG A 189 -23.58 24.62 -4.90
C ARG A 189 -24.48 23.36 -4.98
N PRO A 190 -25.79 23.51 -5.24
CA PRO A 190 -26.72 22.37 -5.28
C PRO A 190 -26.50 21.47 -6.50
N GLY A 191 -26.83 20.19 -6.36
CA GLY A 191 -26.85 19.19 -7.43
C GLY A 191 -25.49 18.65 -7.86
N LEU A 192 -24.38 19.13 -7.31
CA LEU A 192 -23.03 18.67 -7.67
C LEU A 192 -22.64 17.44 -6.83
N VAL A 193 -22.30 17.67 -5.57
CA VAL A 193 -21.68 16.67 -4.66
C VAL A 193 -22.57 16.39 -3.45
N ASP A 194 -23.88 16.61 -3.61
CA ASP A 194 -24.88 16.63 -2.53
C ASP A 194 -24.84 15.36 -1.68
N ALA A 195 -24.70 14.18 -2.29
CA ALA A 195 -24.55 12.91 -1.59
C ALA A 195 -23.39 12.91 -0.56
N TYR A 196 -22.23 13.44 -0.96
CA TYR A 196 -21.03 13.52 -0.12
C TYR A 196 -21.25 14.50 1.04
N VAL A 197 -21.79 15.67 0.76
CA VAL A 197 -21.95 16.73 1.77
C VAL A 197 -23.13 16.44 2.72
N LEU A 198 -24.23 15.86 2.22
CA LEU A 198 -25.34 15.41 3.06
C LEU A 198 -24.92 14.25 3.99
N ASN A 199 -24.06 13.34 3.53
CA ASN A 199 -23.48 12.31 4.39
C ASN A 199 -22.59 12.92 5.51
N LEU A 200 -21.72 13.88 5.18
CA LEU A 200 -20.90 14.59 6.18
C LEU A 200 -21.73 15.45 7.15
N ARG A 201 -22.79 16.10 6.64
CA ARG A 201 -23.75 16.87 7.43
C ARG A 201 -24.58 15.96 8.34
N GLY A 202 -25.01 14.80 7.85
CA GLY A 202 -25.67 13.78 8.65
C GLY A 202 -24.80 13.30 9.81
N ASP A 203 -23.51 13.05 9.59
CA ASP A 203 -22.57 12.69 10.65
C ASP A 203 -22.44 13.80 11.71
N ALA A 204 -22.36 15.07 11.29
CA ALA A 204 -22.36 16.22 12.20
C ALA A 204 -23.69 16.33 12.98
N LEU A 205 -24.84 16.12 12.34
CA LEU A 205 -26.15 16.15 12.98
C LEU A 205 -26.32 15.02 14.02
N VAL A 206 -25.80 13.81 13.76
CA VAL A 206 -25.73 12.73 14.76
C VAL A 206 -24.90 13.16 15.97
N ALA A 207 -23.72 13.75 15.74
CA ALA A 207 -22.85 14.23 16.82
C ALA A 207 -23.43 15.42 17.60
N ALA A 208 -24.27 16.24 16.96
CA ALA A 208 -25.06 17.30 17.59
C ALA A 208 -26.32 16.80 18.35
N GLY A 209 -26.71 15.54 18.14
CA GLY A 209 -27.91 14.94 18.73
C GLY A 209 -29.22 15.14 17.93
N ASP A 210 -29.19 15.82 16.78
CA ASP A 210 -30.35 15.94 15.88
C ASP A 210 -30.44 14.75 14.92
N LEU A 211 -30.77 13.59 15.51
CA LEU A 211 -30.92 12.32 14.80
C LEU A 211 -32.01 12.38 13.72
N ALA A 212 -33.07 13.16 13.93
CA ALA A 212 -34.17 13.29 12.98
C ALA A 212 -33.74 14.04 11.71
N ALA A 213 -32.98 15.13 11.84
CA ALA A 213 -32.35 15.79 10.71
C ALA A 213 -31.30 14.90 10.04
N ALA A 214 -30.48 14.19 10.81
CA ALA A 214 -29.47 13.28 10.27
C ALA A 214 -30.08 12.18 9.39
N ILE A 215 -31.16 11.53 9.85
CA ILE A 215 -31.89 10.49 9.08
C ILE A 215 -32.40 11.03 7.75
N ARG A 216 -32.93 12.26 7.72
CA ARG A 216 -33.38 12.90 6.48
C ARG A 216 -32.22 13.16 5.54
N ASP A 217 -31.12 13.72 6.05
CA ASP A 217 -29.94 14.05 5.26
C ASP A 217 -29.26 12.79 4.69
N PHE A 218 -29.10 11.72 5.48
CA PHE A 218 -28.62 10.42 4.99
C PHE A 218 -29.56 9.77 3.95
N ARG A 219 -30.88 9.84 4.15
CA ARG A 219 -31.86 9.35 3.16
C ARG A 219 -31.74 10.11 1.85
N ASN A 220 -31.61 11.44 1.90
CA ASN A 220 -31.37 12.26 0.71
C ASN A 220 -30.03 11.89 0.06
N ALA A 221 -28.96 11.68 0.84
CA ALA A 221 -27.65 11.32 0.31
C ALA A 221 -27.67 10.07 -0.58
N ILE A 222 -28.45 9.05 -0.22
CA ILE A 222 -28.62 7.82 -1.01
C ILE A 222 -29.39 8.07 -2.32
N GLN A 223 -30.23 9.11 -2.41
CA GLN A 223 -30.95 9.47 -3.63
C GLN A 223 -30.11 10.29 -4.62
N HIS A 224 -28.98 10.86 -4.19
CA HIS A 224 -28.10 11.66 -5.05
C HIS A 224 -26.98 10.79 -5.67
N PRO A 225 -26.64 10.95 -6.97
CA PRO A 225 -25.59 10.18 -7.62
C PRO A 225 -24.21 10.34 -6.94
N SER A 226 -23.58 9.23 -6.57
CA SER A 226 -22.22 9.18 -6.02
C SER A 226 -21.64 7.77 -6.07
N LEU A 227 -20.36 7.64 -5.71
CA LEU A 227 -19.69 6.36 -5.47
C LEU A 227 -19.71 5.93 -3.97
N LEU A 228 -20.56 6.55 -3.14
CA LEU A 228 -20.69 6.16 -1.73
C LEU A 228 -21.36 4.79 -1.60
N ASN A 229 -20.87 3.97 -0.67
CA ASN A 229 -21.48 2.69 -0.36
C ASN A 229 -22.82 2.92 0.38
N SER A 230 -23.94 2.69 -0.31
CA SER A 230 -25.28 2.92 0.23
C SER A 230 -25.56 2.09 1.49
N ILE A 231 -25.06 0.85 1.57
CA ILE A 231 -25.23 -0.02 2.74
C ILE A 231 -24.63 0.63 3.99
N LEU A 232 -23.45 1.27 3.88
CA LEU A 232 -22.86 1.97 5.02
C LEU A 232 -23.72 3.17 5.48
N ILE A 233 -24.40 3.86 4.56
CA ILE A 233 -25.32 4.95 4.90
C ILE A 233 -26.64 4.40 5.47
N GLU A 234 -27.15 3.30 4.94
CA GLU A 234 -28.32 2.57 5.47
C GLU A 234 -28.08 2.11 6.92
N ILE A 235 -26.87 1.60 7.23
CA ILE A 235 -26.45 1.27 8.60
C ILE A 235 -26.44 2.53 9.49
N LYS A 236 -25.96 3.69 9.01
CA LYS A 236 -26.05 4.95 9.77
C LYS A 236 -27.50 5.34 10.07
N ILE A 237 -28.40 5.21 9.09
CA ILE A 237 -29.83 5.51 9.26
C ILE A 237 -30.46 4.57 10.29
N ALA A 238 -30.22 3.26 10.20
CA ALA A 238 -30.74 2.26 11.14
C ALA A 238 -30.23 2.51 12.57
N LYS A 239 -28.95 2.85 12.73
CA LYS A 239 -28.36 3.24 14.02
C LYS A 239 -28.96 4.53 14.58
N ALA A 240 -29.26 5.51 13.74
CA ALA A 240 -29.92 6.75 14.17
C ALA A 240 -31.37 6.51 14.62
N HIS A 241 -32.12 5.60 13.97
CA HIS A 241 -33.44 5.16 14.43
C HIS A 241 -33.38 4.44 15.77
N ALA A 242 -32.44 3.49 15.93
CA ALA A 242 -32.23 2.82 17.20
C ALA A 242 -31.88 3.81 18.34
N ALA A 243 -31.05 4.81 18.06
CA ALA A 243 -30.70 5.87 19.02
C ALA A 243 -31.87 6.82 19.35
N LEU A 244 -32.88 6.93 18.48
CA LEU A 244 -34.15 7.61 18.76
C LEU A 244 -35.16 6.74 19.55
N GLY A 245 -34.89 5.44 19.71
CA GLY A 245 -35.83 4.46 20.24
C GLY A 245 -36.85 3.93 19.22
N ASP A 246 -36.71 4.27 17.93
CA ASP A 246 -37.47 3.64 16.83
C ASP A 246 -36.84 2.29 16.46
N TYR A 247 -36.96 1.36 17.41
CA TYR A 247 -36.39 0.01 17.30
C TYR A 247 -37.09 -0.84 16.23
N GLU A 248 -38.36 -0.58 15.92
CA GLU A 248 -39.09 -1.30 14.86
C GLU A 248 -38.54 -0.97 13.48
N THR A 249 -38.37 0.32 13.16
CA THR A 249 -37.72 0.74 11.90
C THR A 249 -36.27 0.25 11.84
N ALA A 250 -35.52 0.36 12.96
CA ALA A 250 -34.13 -0.08 13.00
C ALA A 250 -33.97 -1.58 12.72
N LEU A 251 -34.76 -2.44 13.37
CA LEU A 251 -34.77 -3.89 13.13
C LEU A 251 -35.10 -4.24 11.68
N GLY A 252 -36.15 -3.63 11.12
CA GLY A 252 -36.54 -3.85 9.73
C GLY A 252 -35.41 -3.51 8.74
N MET A 253 -34.68 -2.42 9.00
CA MET A 253 -33.52 -2.03 8.20
C MET A 253 -32.33 -2.98 8.37
N TYR A 254 -31.95 -3.36 9.60
CA TYR A 254 -30.85 -4.30 9.81
C TYR A 254 -31.13 -5.67 9.17
N GLN A 255 -32.37 -6.17 9.26
CA GLN A 255 -32.77 -7.44 8.65
C GLN A 255 -32.69 -7.38 7.11
N ASP A 256 -33.12 -6.29 6.49
CA ASP A 256 -33.00 -6.09 5.04
C ASP A 256 -31.53 -6.00 4.59
N ILE A 257 -30.69 -5.28 5.35
CA ILE A 257 -29.24 -5.20 5.09
C ILE A 257 -28.60 -6.59 5.23
N TYR A 258 -28.92 -7.36 6.27
CA TYR A 258 -28.43 -8.74 6.47
C TYR A 258 -28.75 -9.63 5.26
N ASN A 259 -30.00 -9.56 4.77
CA ASN A 259 -30.46 -10.36 3.63
C ASN A 259 -29.75 -9.99 2.31
N ARG A 260 -29.37 -8.73 2.13
CA ARG A 260 -28.65 -8.24 0.93
C ARG A 260 -27.12 -8.33 1.05
N ALA A 261 -26.59 -8.44 2.25
CA ALA A 261 -25.15 -8.45 2.53
C ALA A 261 -24.43 -9.63 1.86
N GLN A 262 -23.30 -9.34 1.22
CA GLN A 262 -22.46 -10.32 0.51
C GLN A 262 -21.24 -10.78 1.33
N THR A 263 -21.02 -10.22 2.53
CA THR A 263 -19.87 -10.57 3.38
C THR A 263 -20.32 -10.96 4.78
N ASP A 264 -19.65 -11.96 5.35
CA ASP A 264 -19.87 -12.46 6.70
C ASP A 264 -19.68 -11.36 7.75
N TYR A 265 -18.71 -10.46 7.54
CA TYR A 265 -18.49 -9.29 8.39
C TYR A 265 -19.71 -8.37 8.47
N THR A 266 -20.36 -8.09 7.34
CA THR A 266 -21.58 -7.26 7.33
C THR A 266 -22.75 -8.02 7.98
N LYS A 267 -22.91 -9.32 7.71
CA LYS A 267 -23.98 -10.13 8.32
C LYS A 267 -23.86 -10.21 9.83
N ALA A 268 -22.71 -10.63 10.34
CA ALA A 268 -22.42 -10.70 11.78
C ALA A 268 -22.58 -9.35 12.48
N GLN A 269 -22.24 -8.24 11.79
CA GLN A 269 -22.47 -6.90 12.31
C GLN A 269 -23.97 -6.55 12.39
N MET A 270 -24.78 -6.98 11.41
CA MET A 270 -26.23 -6.79 11.47
C MET A 270 -26.85 -7.66 12.57
N ASP A 271 -26.44 -8.93 12.71
CA ASP A 271 -26.86 -9.80 13.81
C ASP A 271 -26.59 -9.18 15.18
N TYR A 272 -25.39 -8.63 15.36
CA TYR A 272 -25.03 -7.94 16.60
C TYR A 272 -25.93 -6.72 16.85
N PHE A 273 -26.21 -5.88 15.85
CA PHE A 273 -27.12 -4.75 16.03
C PHE A 273 -28.59 -5.17 16.20
N ILE A 274 -29.03 -6.25 15.56
CA ILE A 274 -30.35 -6.87 15.74
C ILE A 274 -30.48 -7.37 17.18
N GLY A 275 -29.49 -8.11 17.68
CA GLY A 275 -29.42 -8.61 19.04
C GLY A 275 -29.45 -7.49 20.08
N GLN A 276 -28.64 -6.45 19.89
CA GLN A 276 -28.65 -5.25 20.74
C GLN A 276 -30.02 -4.58 20.75
N THR A 277 -30.68 -4.48 19.59
CA THR A 277 -31.99 -3.81 19.46
C THR A 277 -33.10 -4.62 20.13
N TYR A 278 -33.11 -5.95 19.97
CA TYR A 278 -34.03 -6.83 20.70
C TYR A 278 -33.80 -6.77 22.21
N ALA A 279 -32.55 -6.67 22.68
CA ALA A 279 -32.24 -6.52 24.09
C ALA A 279 -32.81 -5.20 24.67
N GLN A 280 -32.73 -4.08 23.93
CA GLN A 280 -33.37 -2.81 24.34
C GLN A 280 -34.91 -2.90 24.40
N LEU A 281 -35.52 -3.74 23.56
CA LEU A 281 -36.95 -4.05 23.60
C LEU A 281 -37.35 -5.05 24.71
N GLY A 282 -36.38 -5.59 25.47
CA GLY A 282 -36.59 -6.67 26.44
C GLY A 282 -36.88 -8.04 25.81
N GLN A 283 -36.80 -8.15 24.48
CA GLN A 283 -37.05 -9.36 23.69
C GLN A 283 -35.83 -10.29 23.74
N THR A 284 -35.62 -10.85 24.92
CA THR A 284 -34.37 -11.51 25.32
C THR A 284 -34.07 -12.77 24.50
N GLU A 285 -35.09 -13.57 24.17
CA GLU A 285 -34.92 -14.79 23.36
C GLU A 285 -34.50 -14.46 21.92
N GLN A 286 -35.11 -13.44 21.32
CA GLN A 286 -34.76 -12.94 19.99
C GLN A 286 -33.35 -12.32 19.96
N ALA A 287 -32.97 -11.62 21.04
CA ALA A 287 -31.63 -11.06 21.17
C ALA A 287 -30.55 -12.15 21.14
N TYR A 288 -30.74 -13.21 21.94
CA TYR A 288 -29.82 -14.34 21.98
C TYR A 288 -29.81 -15.15 20.68
N ALA A 289 -30.96 -15.30 20.00
CA ALA A 289 -31.02 -15.95 18.69
C ALA A 289 -30.14 -15.23 17.64
N ALA A 290 -30.19 -13.89 17.59
CA ALA A 290 -29.35 -13.10 16.68
C ALA A 290 -27.85 -13.22 17.02
N TYR A 291 -27.49 -13.07 18.31
CA TYR A 291 -26.11 -13.26 18.73
C TYR A 291 -25.58 -14.69 18.44
N GLN A 292 -26.45 -15.70 18.55
CA GLN A 292 -26.10 -17.10 18.25
C GLN A 292 -25.90 -17.32 16.75
N ASP A 293 -26.63 -16.63 15.86
CA ASP A 293 -26.39 -16.67 14.41
C ASP A 293 -24.98 -16.16 14.08
N ALA A 294 -24.61 -14.99 14.62
CA ALA A 294 -23.28 -14.40 14.45
C ALA A 294 -22.15 -15.37 14.88
N VAL A 295 -22.30 -15.96 16.07
CA VAL A 295 -21.33 -16.92 16.63
C VAL A 295 -21.22 -18.21 15.82
N THR A 296 -22.32 -18.70 15.27
CA THR A 296 -22.38 -20.02 14.62
C THR A 296 -21.99 -19.96 13.15
N ASN A 297 -22.42 -18.91 12.44
CA ASN A 297 -22.27 -18.80 10.99
C ASN A 297 -21.06 -17.95 10.58
N PHE A 298 -20.63 -16.99 11.41
CA PHE A 298 -19.60 -16.01 11.05
C PHE A 298 -18.45 -15.94 12.09
N PRO A 299 -17.91 -17.07 12.59
CA PRO A 299 -17.08 -17.11 13.79
C PRO A 299 -15.72 -16.40 13.67
N ALA A 300 -15.28 -16.06 12.45
CA ALA A 300 -14.03 -15.34 12.21
C ALA A 300 -14.13 -13.81 12.33
N THR A 301 -15.31 -13.27 12.70
CA THR A 301 -15.59 -11.83 12.72
C THR A 301 -15.53 -11.22 14.13
N ASP A 302 -15.11 -9.95 14.23
CA ASP A 302 -15.15 -9.21 15.50
C ASP A 302 -16.57 -9.15 16.10
N SER A 303 -17.60 -9.09 15.25
CA SER A 303 -19.00 -9.04 15.68
C SER A 303 -19.47 -10.37 16.28
N ALA A 304 -18.97 -11.51 15.78
CA ALA A 304 -19.21 -12.82 16.41
C ALA A 304 -18.57 -12.90 17.81
N TYR A 305 -17.38 -12.33 18.00
CA TYR A 305 -16.77 -12.23 19.33
C TYR A 305 -17.57 -11.34 20.29
N LEU A 306 -18.06 -10.17 19.83
CA LEU A 306 -18.94 -9.33 20.64
C LEU A 306 -20.25 -10.04 21.00
N SER A 307 -20.90 -10.71 20.04
CA SER A 307 -22.08 -11.54 20.28
C SER A 307 -21.83 -12.70 21.26
N LEU A 308 -20.66 -13.35 21.20
CA LEU A 308 -20.26 -14.39 22.17
C LEU A 308 -20.15 -13.82 23.59
N LEU A 309 -19.58 -12.62 23.75
CA LEU A 309 -19.47 -11.96 25.06
C LEU A 309 -20.86 -11.66 25.66
N GLU A 310 -21.81 -11.18 24.85
CA GLU A 310 -23.19 -10.94 25.31
C GLU A 310 -23.85 -12.24 25.80
N LEU A 311 -23.76 -13.33 25.02
CA LEU A 311 -24.29 -14.65 25.38
C LEU A 311 -23.65 -15.22 26.67
N VAL A 312 -22.32 -15.15 26.78
CA VAL A 312 -21.57 -15.65 27.95
C VAL A 312 -21.87 -14.83 29.21
N ASN A 313 -21.96 -13.50 29.11
CA ASN A 313 -22.31 -12.63 30.23
C ASN A 313 -23.75 -12.86 30.71
N ALA A 314 -24.66 -13.19 29.79
CA ALA A 314 -26.03 -13.59 30.10
C ALA A 314 -26.18 -15.01 30.65
N GLY A 315 -25.11 -15.82 30.66
CA GLY A 315 -25.15 -17.23 31.07
C GLY A 315 -25.88 -18.14 30.08
N VAL A 316 -26.01 -17.73 28.82
CA VAL A 316 -26.64 -18.52 27.75
C VAL A 316 -25.66 -19.62 27.31
N PRO A 317 -26.09 -20.90 27.24
CA PRO A 317 -25.25 -21.96 26.71
C PRO A 317 -24.94 -21.74 25.22
N VAL A 318 -23.65 -21.80 24.88
CA VAL A 318 -23.14 -21.74 23.50
C VAL A 318 -22.42 -23.05 23.21
N ASP A 319 -22.52 -23.55 21.98
CA ASP A 319 -21.75 -24.72 21.54
C ASP A 319 -20.24 -24.50 21.74
N GLU A 320 -19.58 -25.48 22.35
CA GLU A 320 -18.18 -25.34 22.79
C GLU A 320 -17.18 -25.39 21.62
N LEU A 321 -17.54 -25.99 20.49
CA LEU A 321 -16.74 -25.94 19.27
C LEU A 321 -16.81 -24.52 18.66
N GLN A 322 -18.00 -23.96 18.49
CA GLN A 322 -18.15 -22.59 17.97
C GLN A 322 -17.51 -21.55 18.88
N ARG A 323 -17.70 -21.68 20.20
CA ARG A 323 -17.01 -20.85 21.19
C ARG A 323 -15.49 -20.90 21.00
N GLY A 324 -14.91 -22.10 20.91
CA GLY A 324 -13.47 -22.27 20.72
C GLY A 324 -12.96 -21.63 19.43
N ILE A 325 -13.71 -21.73 18.33
CA ILE A 325 -13.35 -21.13 17.04
C ILE A 325 -13.41 -19.60 17.11
N VAL A 326 -14.46 -19.01 17.68
CA VAL A 326 -14.59 -17.56 17.86
C VAL A 326 -13.47 -17.02 18.76
N ASP A 327 -13.25 -17.65 19.91
CA ASP A 327 -12.17 -17.26 20.84
C ASP A 327 -10.78 -17.39 20.17
N TYR A 328 -10.57 -18.38 19.28
CA TYR A 328 -9.32 -18.51 18.51
C TYR A 328 -9.12 -17.32 17.54
N TYR A 329 -10.12 -16.96 16.73
CA TYR A 329 -10.02 -15.84 15.81
C TYR A 329 -9.88 -14.48 16.52
N ALA A 330 -10.51 -14.33 17.69
CA ALA A 330 -10.35 -13.18 18.58
C ALA A 330 -9.00 -13.14 19.34
N GLY A 331 -8.12 -14.12 19.13
CA GLY A 331 -6.80 -14.22 19.79
C GLY A 331 -6.86 -14.59 21.27
N GLN A 332 -8.01 -15.04 21.77
CA GLN A 332 -8.25 -15.44 23.17
C GLN A 332 -7.86 -16.90 23.41
N TYR A 333 -6.65 -17.28 23.01
CA TYR A 333 -6.21 -18.68 22.92
C TYR A 333 -6.40 -19.51 24.22
N GLY A 334 -6.23 -18.91 25.40
CA GLY A 334 -6.49 -19.60 26.67
C GLY A 334 -7.97 -19.93 26.91
N VAL A 335 -8.88 -19.10 26.43
CA VAL A 335 -10.34 -19.33 26.52
C VAL A 335 -10.78 -20.34 25.45
N ALA A 336 -10.23 -20.21 24.24
CA ALA A 336 -10.44 -21.16 23.14
C ALA A 336 -10.04 -22.59 23.53
N TRP A 337 -8.83 -22.76 24.09
CA TRP A 337 -8.35 -24.05 24.59
C TRP A 337 -9.27 -24.66 25.64
N ALA A 338 -9.75 -23.84 26.59
CA ALA A 338 -10.69 -24.30 27.61
C ALA A 338 -12.06 -24.73 27.02
N ALA A 339 -12.49 -24.13 25.90
CA ALA A 339 -13.70 -24.54 25.19
C ALA A 339 -13.50 -25.88 24.47
N PHE A 340 -12.39 -26.07 23.74
CA PHE A 340 -12.06 -27.36 23.11
C PHE A 340 -11.88 -28.48 24.15
N ASP A 341 -11.25 -28.21 25.29
CA ASP A 341 -11.13 -29.13 26.43
C ASP A 341 -12.49 -29.53 27.04
N ARG A 342 -13.51 -28.66 26.98
CA ARG A 342 -14.89 -29.04 27.31
C ARG A 342 -15.54 -29.85 26.18
N TYR A 343 -15.34 -29.47 24.93
CA TYR A 343 -15.87 -30.17 23.75
C TYR A 343 -15.41 -31.64 23.67
N PHE A 344 -14.13 -31.93 23.91
CA PHE A 344 -13.61 -33.30 23.90
C PHE A 344 -14.17 -34.21 25.00
N ARG A 345 -14.87 -33.67 26.00
CA ARG A 345 -15.56 -34.46 27.04
C ARG A 345 -17.01 -34.78 26.67
N ILE A 346 -17.53 -34.26 25.56
CA ILE A 346 -18.90 -34.51 25.09
C ILE A 346 -18.97 -35.91 24.44
N PRO A 347 -19.75 -36.86 24.98
CA PRO A 347 -19.82 -38.20 24.41
C PRO A 347 -20.43 -38.20 22.99
N GLY A 348 -19.72 -38.77 22.03
CA GLY A 348 -20.20 -38.93 20.65
C GLY A 348 -20.06 -37.70 19.73
N ALA A 349 -19.42 -36.63 20.19
CA ALA A 349 -19.04 -35.51 19.31
C ALA A 349 -17.96 -35.96 18.30
N ASP A 350 -17.98 -35.42 17.08
CA ASP A 350 -16.86 -35.56 16.12
C ASP A 350 -15.76 -34.56 16.49
N PRO A 351 -14.59 -35.02 16.99
CA PRO A 351 -13.54 -34.11 17.41
C PRO A 351 -12.74 -33.55 16.24
N GLY A 352 -12.89 -34.01 14.99
CA GLY A 352 -11.99 -33.68 13.87
C GLY A 352 -11.71 -32.19 13.73
N THR A 353 -12.76 -31.37 13.60
CA THR A 353 -12.64 -29.90 13.51
C THR A 353 -12.11 -29.28 14.80
N ALA A 354 -12.53 -29.79 15.97
CA ALA A 354 -12.02 -29.32 17.26
C ALA A 354 -10.52 -29.59 17.42
N ARG A 355 -9.99 -30.71 16.92
CA ARG A 355 -8.55 -31.02 16.93
C ARG A 355 -7.75 -30.06 16.07
N TYR A 356 -8.25 -29.71 14.89
CA TYR A 356 -7.57 -28.76 14.01
C TYR A 356 -7.39 -27.39 14.69
N PHE A 357 -8.48 -26.81 15.23
CA PHE A 357 -8.41 -25.51 15.92
C PHE A 357 -7.75 -25.59 17.30
N ASN A 358 -7.86 -26.71 18.02
CA ASN A 358 -7.09 -26.92 19.25
C ASN A 358 -5.58 -26.97 18.97
N GLY A 359 -5.15 -27.63 17.88
CA GLY A 359 -3.76 -27.62 17.44
C GLY A 359 -3.25 -26.21 17.11
N LEU A 360 -4.04 -25.40 16.39
CA LEU A 360 -3.70 -24.00 16.12
C LEU A 360 -3.58 -23.19 17.42
N THR A 361 -4.51 -23.40 18.36
CA THR A 361 -4.54 -22.75 19.67
C THR A 361 -3.34 -23.14 20.54
N LEU A 362 -3.01 -24.43 20.61
CA LEU A 362 -1.85 -24.96 21.32
C LEU A 362 -0.54 -24.41 20.75
N ARG A 363 -0.40 -24.35 19.42
CA ARG A 363 0.76 -23.73 18.76
C ARG A 363 0.89 -22.24 19.12
N ALA A 364 -0.21 -21.50 19.17
CA ALA A 364 -0.21 -20.09 19.61
C ALA A 364 0.16 -19.93 21.10
N LEU A 365 -0.14 -20.92 21.93
CA LEU A 365 0.25 -20.99 23.35
C LEU A 365 1.68 -21.55 23.57
N GLY A 366 2.37 -22.01 22.53
CA GLY A 366 3.71 -22.60 22.60
C GLY A 366 3.76 -24.12 22.82
N GLY A 367 2.61 -24.79 22.93
CA GLY A 367 2.48 -26.26 23.03
C GLY A 367 2.65 -26.96 21.68
N TYR A 368 3.87 -26.91 21.12
CA TYR A 368 4.13 -27.36 19.75
C TYR A 368 4.02 -28.87 19.55
N ALA A 369 4.41 -29.67 20.54
CA ALA A 369 4.34 -31.13 20.47
C ALA A 369 2.88 -31.60 20.60
N GLU A 370 2.11 -30.96 21.48
CA GLU A 370 0.69 -31.17 21.68
C GLU A 370 -0.11 -30.78 20.43
N ALA A 371 0.22 -29.64 19.81
CA ALA A 371 -0.37 -29.22 18.53
C ALA A 371 -0.14 -30.23 17.40
N ILE A 372 1.11 -30.74 17.28
CA ILE A 372 1.45 -31.81 16.33
C ILE A 372 0.65 -33.09 16.61
N SER A 373 0.47 -33.46 17.88
CA SER A 373 -0.32 -34.63 18.29
C SER A 373 -1.81 -34.50 17.90
N GLU A 374 -2.39 -33.31 18.00
CA GLU A 374 -3.77 -33.06 17.58
C GLU A 374 -3.96 -33.21 16.07
N TRP A 375 -3.08 -32.59 15.28
CA TRP A 375 -3.10 -32.73 13.82
C TRP A 375 -2.78 -34.15 13.36
N GLU A 376 -1.85 -34.85 14.02
CA GLU A 376 -1.56 -36.25 13.74
C GLU A 376 -2.77 -37.16 14.05
N THR A 377 -3.47 -36.90 15.15
CA THR A 377 -4.70 -37.62 15.49
C THR A 377 -5.81 -37.35 14.47
N LEU A 378 -5.92 -36.11 13.97
CA LEU A 378 -6.83 -35.75 12.87
C LEU A 378 -6.48 -36.51 11.60
N ILE A 379 -5.22 -36.42 11.15
CA ILE A 379 -4.69 -37.05 9.93
C ILE A 379 -4.96 -38.57 9.90
N GLN A 380 -4.73 -39.26 11.02
CA GLN A 380 -4.82 -40.72 11.09
C GLN A 380 -6.26 -41.25 11.17
N ASN A 381 -7.17 -40.51 11.80
CA ASN A 381 -8.49 -41.04 12.19
C ASN A 381 -9.67 -40.36 11.47
N TYR A 382 -9.45 -39.21 10.82
CA TYR A 382 -10.51 -38.39 10.21
C TYR A 382 -10.15 -37.95 8.77
N PRO A 383 -9.90 -38.89 7.83
CA PRO A 383 -9.49 -38.57 6.46
C PRO A 383 -10.51 -37.75 5.65
N GLU A 384 -11.79 -37.85 5.99
CA GLU A 384 -12.89 -37.11 5.34
C GLU A 384 -13.14 -35.72 5.97
N ASN A 385 -12.36 -35.30 6.99
CA ASN A 385 -12.57 -34.01 7.64
C ASN A 385 -12.11 -32.85 6.72
N PRO A 386 -12.86 -31.73 6.63
CA PRO A 386 -12.49 -30.60 5.76
C PRO A 386 -11.13 -29.94 6.05
N TYR A 387 -10.50 -30.21 7.19
CA TYR A 387 -9.18 -29.72 7.57
C TYR A 387 -8.09 -30.80 7.51
N TRP A 388 -8.37 -31.97 6.95
CA TRP A 388 -7.43 -33.10 6.91
C TRP A 388 -6.15 -32.78 6.14
N ASP A 389 -6.28 -32.16 4.96
CA ASP A 389 -5.15 -31.77 4.11
C ASP A 389 -4.31 -30.66 4.75
N ASP A 390 -4.95 -29.67 5.37
CA ASP A 390 -4.25 -28.56 6.03
C ASP A 390 -3.57 -28.99 7.33
N ALA A 391 -4.10 -29.99 8.04
CA ALA A 391 -3.45 -30.57 9.22
C ALA A 391 -2.03 -31.11 8.90
N TRP A 392 -1.80 -31.67 7.70
CA TRP A 392 -0.45 -32.07 7.26
C TRP A 392 0.50 -30.88 7.13
N GLU A 393 0.00 -29.80 6.54
CA GLU A 393 0.77 -28.55 6.40
C GLU A 393 1.10 -27.95 7.78
N LYS A 394 0.12 -27.87 8.69
CA LYS A 394 0.34 -27.28 10.03
C LYS A 394 1.23 -28.15 10.92
N LYS A 395 1.17 -29.48 10.79
CA LYS A 395 2.15 -30.40 11.38
C LYS A 395 3.57 -30.10 10.88
N ALA A 396 3.76 -30.02 9.55
CA ALA A 396 5.06 -29.75 8.95
C ALA A 396 5.60 -28.35 9.28
N GLU A 397 4.74 -27.32 9.30
CA GLU A 397 5.11 -25.96 9.74
C GLU A 397 5.61 -25.92 11.18
N ALA A 398 4.95 -26.64 12.11
CA ALA A 398 5.34 -26.69 13.51
C ALA A 398 6.64 -27.48 13.71
N GLN A 399 6.82 -28.62 13.04
CA GLN A 399 8.08 -29.35 13.01
C GLN A 399 9.23 -28.45 12.52
N PHE A 400 9.06 -27.79 11.37
CA PHE A 400 10.09 -26.95 10.78
C PHE A 400 10.40 -25.70 11.63
N SER A 401 9.37 -24.91 11.93
CA SER A 401 9.54 -23.53 12.43
C SER A 401 9.60 -23.43 13.96
N ASN A 402 9.01 -24.39 14.66
CA ASN A 402 8.85 -24.34 16.12
C ASN A 402 9.70 -25.38 16.85
N LEU A 403 9.95 -26.55 16.25
CA LEU A 403 10.82 -27.60 16.82
C LEU A 403 12.21 -27.69 16.17
N GLY A 404 12.42 -27.10 14.99
CA GLY A 404 13.66 -27.24 14.22
C GLY A 404 13.86 -28.65 13.62
N ASP A 405 12.81 -29.48 13.58
CA ASP A 405 12.82 -30.77 12.92
C ASP A 405 12.50 -30.61 11.42
N SER A 406 13.46 -30.05 10.71
CA SER A 406 13.34 -29.82 9.27
C SER A 406 13.34 -31.12 8.47
N SER A 407 13.89 -32.21 8.99
CA SER A 407 13.79 -33.55 8.36
C SER A 407 12.38 -34.13 8.45
N GLY A 408 11.77 -34.13 9.64
CA GLY A 408 10.41 -34.60 9.86
C GLY A 408 9.38 -33.73 9.16
N ALA A 409 9.61 -32.42 9.05
CA ALA A 409 8.77 -31.51 8.27
C ALA A 409 8.78 -31.84 6.76
N ILE A 410 9.97 -32.03 6.17
CA ILE A 410 10.10 -32.44 4.76
C ILE A 410 9.43 -33.80 4.56
N GLN A 411 9.67 -34.77 5.44
CA GLN A 411 9.09 -36.10 5.32
C GLN A 411 7.56 -36.08 5.44
N THR A 412 6.99 -35.32 6.38
CA THR A 412 5.53 -35.17 6.55
C THR A 412 4.85 -34.67 5.27
N LEU A 413 5.46 -33.70 4.56
CA LEU A 413 4.94 -33.22 3.28
C LEU A 413 5.10 -34.24 2.15
N LEU A 414 6.18 -35.03 2.14
CA LEU A 414 6.37 -36.12 1.17
C LEU A 414 5.41 -37.30 1.43
N ASP A 415 5.10 -37.59 2.70
CA ASP A 415 4.16 -38.62 3.12
C ASP A 415 2.72 -38.25 2.71
N PHE A 416 2.33 -36.97 2.79
CA PHE A 416 1.07 -36.51 2.20
C PHE A 416 0.98 -36.88 0.70
N VAL A 417 2.01 -36.53 -0.06
CA VAL A 417 2.06 -36.79 -1.52
C VAL A 417 2.11 -38.29 -1.83
N ALA A 418 2.71 -39.10 -0.96
CA ALA A 418 2.70 -40.56 -1.09
C ALA A 418 1.32 -41.19 -0.80
N ASN A 419 0.58 -40.67 0.19
CA ASN A 419 -0.74 -41.17 0.57
C ASN A 419 -1.85 -40.65 -0.35
N ALA A 420 -1.75 -39.41 -0.84
CA ALA A 420 -2.78 -38.74 -1.63
C ALA A 420 -2.19 -38.07 -2.91
N PRO A 421 -1.52 -38.82 -3.82
CA PRO A 421 -0.79 -38.27 -4.96
C PRO A 421 -1.66 -37.52 -5.98
N ALA A 422 -2.96 -37.81 -6.02
CA ALA A 422 -3.95 -37.16 -6.89
C ALA A 422 -4.70 -36.00 -6.20
N HIS A 423 -4.38 -35.66 -4.95
CA HIS A 423 -5.03 -34.55 -4.25
C HIS A 423 -4.62 -33.20 -4.86
N PRO A 424 -5.53 -32.21 -5.00
CA PRO A 424 -5.20 -30.91 -5.62
C PRO A 424 -4.00 -30.19 -5.00
N ARG A 425 -3.75 -30.34 -3.69
CA ARG A 425 -2.58 -29.76 -2.99
C ARG A 425 -1.29 -30.58 -3.07
N ALA A 426 -1.28 -31.76 -3.70
CA ALA A 426 -0.10 -32.62 -3.74
C ALA A 426 1.11 -31.91 -4.40
N GLY A 427 0.90 -31.17 -5.49
CA GLY A 427 1.96 -30.40 -6.14
C GLY A 427 2.45 -29.22 -5.30
N GLU A 428 1.55 -28.55 -4.58
CA GLU A 428 1.86 -27.46 -3.66
C GLU A 428 2.71 -27.92 -2.48
N LEU A 429 2.32 -29.01 -1.81
CA LEU A 429 3.06 -29.53 -0.66
C LEU A 429 4.40 -30.17 -1.08
N LEU A 430 4.49 -30.74 -2.29
CA LEU A 430 5.77 -31.18 -2.87
C LEU A 430 6.71 -29.99 -3.13
N PHE A 431 6.19 -28.87 -3.65
CA PHE A 431 6.96 -27.63 -3.83
C PHE A 431 7.44 -27.08 -2.48
N ARG A 432 6.59 -27.10 -1.45
CA ARG A 432 6.92 -26.65 -0.09
C ARG A 432 7.96 -27.53 0.59
N ALA A 433 7.94 -28.85 0.37
CA ALA A 433 8.99 -29.77 0.83
C ALA A 433 10.37 -29.42 0.23
N ALA A 434 10.43 -29.08 -1.06
CA ALA A 434 11.65 -28.60 -1.69
C ALA A 434 12.13 -27.26 -1.13
N GLN A 435 11.21 -26.33 -0.82
CA GLN A 435 11.56 -25.06 -0.16
C GLN A 435 12.14 -25.29 1.24
N TYR A 436 11.60 -26.22 2.03
CA TYR A 436 12.19 -26.58 3.34
C TYR A 436 13.59 -27.20 3.16
N ALA A 437 13.80 -28.05 2.16
CA ALA A 437 15.14 -28.57 1.84
C ALA A 437 16.13 -27.46 1.43
N GLU A 438 15.70 -26.48 0.62
CA GLU A 438 16.52 -25.31 0.24
C GLU A 438 16.92 -24.48 1.45
N ARG A 439 15.96 -24.20 2.34
CA ARG A 439 16.16 -23.37 3.54
C ARG A 439 17.26 -23.91 4.45
N GLU A 440 17.36 -25.23 4.53
CA GLU A 440 18.34 -25.97 5.31
C GLU A 440 19.67 -26.23 4.57
N GLY A 441 19.86 -25.64 3.38
CA GLY A 441 21.05 -25.85 2.55
C GLY A 441 21.14 -27.23 1.90
N ARG A 442 20.09 -28.05 1.94
CA ARG A 442 20.03 -29.38 1.31
C ARG A 442 19.72 -29.26 -0.19
N LEU A 443 20.52 -28.47 -0.91
CA LEU A 443 20.24 -28.04 -2.29
C LEU A 443 20.02 -29.20 -3.27
N ALA A 444 20.76 -30.29 -3.13
CA ALA A 444 20.59 -31.48 -3.96
C ALA A 444 19.21 -32.16 -3.73
N GLN A 445 18.74 -32.21 -2.48
CA GLN A 445 17.42 -32.73 -2.14
C GLN A 445 16.32 -31.78 -2.66
N ALA A 446 16.50 -30.47 -2.49
CA ALA A 446 15.57 -29.47 -3.02
C ALA A 446 15.41 -29.57 -4.55
N ALA A 447 16.53 -29.64 -5.28
CA ALA A 447 16.54 -29.81 -6.73
C ALA A 447 15.82 -31.09 -7.16
N GLN A 448 16.11 -32.23 -6.51
CA GLN A 448 15.43 -33.50 -6.81
C GLN A 448 13.92 -33.43 -6.60
N ILE A 449 13.45 -32.81 -5.51
CA ILE A 449 12.01 -32.67 -5.22
C ILE A 449 11.32 -31.73 -6.22
N TRP A 450 11.97 -30.62 -6.60
CA TRP A 450 11.45 -29.72 -7.64
C TRP A 450 11.43 -30.35 -9.04
N GLU A 451 12.48 -31.07 -9.43
CA GLU A 451 12.50 -31.83 -10.68
C GLU A 451 11.43 -32.94 -10.69
N ARG A 452 11.18 -33.58 -9.53
CA ARG A 452 10.11 -34.55 -9.34
C ARG A 452 8.74 -33.92 -9.58
N LEU A 453 8.45 -32.75 -8.99
CA LEU A 453 7.19 -32.03 -9.24
C LEU A 453 6.98 -31.74 -10.73
N ALA A 454 7.99 -31.20 -11.40
CA ALA A 454 7.93 -30.89 -12.83
C ALA A 454 7.79 -32.12 -13.75
N SER A 455 8.06 -33.32 -13.22
CA SER A 455 8.01 -34.57 -13.99
C SER A 455 6.76 -35.41 -13.69
N GLU A 456 6.25 -35.37 -12.45
CA GLU A 456 5.05 -36.09 -12.01
C GLU A 456 3.76 -35.27 -12.23
N GLN A 457 3.84 -33.94 -12.19
CA GLN A 457 2.68 -33.04 -12.35
C GLN A 457 3.03 -31.84 -13.26
N PRO A 458 3.37 -32.05 -14.55
CA PRO A 458 3.79 -30.97 -15.46
C PRO A 458 2.75 -29.85 -15.64
N GLU A 459 1.46 -30.18 -15.53
CA GLU A 459 0.34 -29.23 -15.62
C GLU A 459 0.10 -28.40 -14.33
N HIS A 460 0.81 -28.69 -13.24
CA HIS A 460 0.64 -27.95 -11.98
C HIS A 460 1.24 -26.55 -12.10
N GLN A 461 0.55 -25.51 -11.64
CA GLN A 461 0.97 -24.09 -11.77
C GLN A 461 2.38 -23.78 -11.23
N LEU A 462 2.91 -24.62 -10.33
CA LEU A 462 4.27 -24.49 -9.76
C LEU A 462 5.35 -25.33 -10.48
N ALA A 463 4.99 -26.21 -11.41
CA ALA A 463 5.91 -27.14 -12.08
C ALA A 463 7.04 -26.41 -12.82
N GLN A 464 6.67 -25.36 -13.56
CA GLN A 464 7.60 -24.53 -14.31
C GLN A 464 8.57 -23.76 -13.39
N ARG A 465 8.06 -23.10 -12.34
CA ARG A 465 8.91 -22.41 -11.33
C ARG A 465 9.77 -23.38 -10.53
N ALA A 466 9.29 -24.60 -10.26
CA ALA A 466 10.07 -25.65 -9.63
C ALA A 466 11.27 -26.03 -10.50
N LEU A 467 11.04 -26.27 -11.79
CA LEU A 467 12.09 -26.63 -12.74
C LEU A 467 13.16 -25.53 -12.87
N PHE A 468 12.74 -24.26 -12.90
CA PHE A 468 13.65 -23.13 -12.80
C PHE A 468 14.47 -23.12 -11.50
N LEU A 469 13.81 -23.25 -10.34
CA LEU A 469 14.48 -23.28 -9.03
C LEU A 469 15.44 -24.48 -8.86
N ALA A 470 15.15 -25.62 -9.48
CA ALA A 470 16.07 -26.74 -9.57
C ALA A 470 17.33 -26.39 -10.39
N GLY A 471 17.18 -25.66 -11.51
CA GLY A 471 18.30 -25.11 -12.27
C GLY A 471 19.18 -24.19 -11.43
N ILE A 472 18.57 -23.28 -10.66
CA ILE A 472 19.28 -22.38 -9.72
C ILE A 472 19.96 -23.17 -8.58
N ALA A 473 19.32 -24.22 -8.06
CA ALA A 473 19.91 -25.07 -7.03
C ALA A 473 21.16 -25.83 -7.55
N HIS A 474 21.11 -26.36 -8.77
CA HIS A 474 22.28 -26.97 -9.41
C HIS A 474 23.39 -25.96 -9.72
N TYR A 475 23.05 -24.73 -10.13
CA TYR A 475 24.02 -23.63 -10.28
C TYR A 475 24.72 -23.31 -8.94
N ARG A 476 23.96 -23.24 -7.83
CA ARG A 476 24.51 -23.02 -6.47
C ARG A 476 25.35 -24.19 -5.95
N LEU A 477 25.11 -25.40 -6.42
CA LEU A 477 25.94 -26.59 -6.15
C LEU A 477 27.25 -26.61 -6.96
N GLY A 478 27.40 -25.74 -7.96
CA GLY A 478 28.50 -25.79 -8.93
C GLY A 478 28.34 -26.87 -10.00
N ASP A 479 27.21 -27.59 -10.03
CA ASP A 479 26.88 -28.55 -11.09
C ASP A 479 26.27 -27.80 -12.29
N TYR A 480 27.09 -26.97 -12.93
CA TYR A 480 26.71 -26.20 -14.11
C TYR A 480 26.25 -27.09 -15.28
N PRO A 481 26.82 -28.28 -15.55
CA PRO A 481 26.29 -29.20 -16.57
C PRO A 481 24.85 -29.65 -16.26
N ARG A 482 24.54 -30.01 -15.00
CA ARG A 482 23.15 -30.33 -14.63
C ARG A 482 22.25 -29.10 -14.69
N ALA A 483 22.71 -27.95 -14.21
CA ALA A 483 21.98 -26.68 -14.28
C ALA A 483 21.58 -26.35 -15.72
N LEU A 484 22.50 -26.46 -16.70
CA LEU A 484 22.22 -26.27 -18.12
C LEU A 484 21.16 -27.25 -18.64
N SER A 485 21.24 -28.54 -18.28
CA SER A 485 20.24 -29.53 -18.70
C SER A 485 18.85 -29.27 -18.13
N VAL A 486 18.77 -28.74 -16.91
CA VAL A 486 17.50 -28.42 -16.23
C VAL A 486 16.91 -27.10 -16.74
N LEU A 487 17.76 -26.08 -16.97
CA LEU A 487 17.37 -24.81 -17.58
C LEU A 487 16.92 -25.00 -19.04
N GLN A 488 17.47 -25.96 -19.77
CA GLN A 488 16.98 -26.33 -21.10
C GLN A 488 15.57 -26.92 -21.06
N ARG A 489 15.26 -27.80 -20.08
CA ARG A 489 13.88 -28.27 -19.87
C ARG A 489 12.93 -27.13 -19.48
N TYR A 490 13.40 -26.17 -18.68
CA TYR A 490 12.61 -24.98 -18.34
C TYR A 490 12.32 -24.12 -19.58
N LEU A 491 13.32 -23.89 -20.45
CA LEU A 491 13.14 -23.23 -21.75
C LEU A 491 12.13 -23.94 -22.65
N GLU A 492 12.12 -25.27 -22.66
CA GLU A 492 11.16 -26.08 -23.43
C GLU A 492 9.71 -25.97 -22.89
N SER A 493 9.55 -25.66 -21.60
CA SER A 493 8.27 -25.37 -20.94
C SER A 493 7.96 -23.87 -20.76
N ALA A 494 8.74 -22.98 -21.38
CA ALA A 494 8.65 -21.55 -21.16
C ALA A 494 7.40 -20.96 -21.83
N ALA A 495 6.43 -20.52 -21.03
CA ALA A 495 5.14 -19.99 -21.50
C ALA A 495 5.22 -18.50 -21.88
N THR A 496 6.10 -17.73 -21.24
CA THR A 496 6.21 -16.27 -21.43
C THR A 496 7.52 -15.87 -22.13
N LEU A 497 7.59 -14.64 -22.63
CA LEU A 497 8.85 -14.07 -23.14
C LEU A 497 9.87 -13.91 -22.00
N GLU A 498 9.41 -13.50 -20.82
CA GLU A 498 10.25 -13.39 -19.62
C GLU A 498 10.88 -14.75 -19.26
N ASP A 499 10.11 -15.84 -19.22
CA ASP A 499 10.65 -17.19 -18.92
C ASP A 499 11.77 -17.58 -19.89
N ARG A 500 11.57 -17.31 -21.18
CA ARG A 500 12.54 -17.62 -22.24
C ARG A 500 13.81 -16.77 -22.08
N ALA A 501 13.65 -15.49 -21.74
CA ALA A 501 14.77 -14.61 -21.43
C ALA A 501 15.52 -15.06 -20.16
N ALA A 502 14.80 -15.44 -19.11
CA ALA A 502 15.34 -15.95 -17.85
C ALA A 502 16.14 -17.25 -18.05
N ALA A 503 15.60 -18.18 -18.84
CA ALA A 503 16.26 -19.44 -19.16
C ALA A 503 17.60 -19.21 -19.87
N HIS A 504 17.61 -18.41 -20.94
CA HIS A 504 18.84 -18.07 -21.66
C HIS A 504 19.81 -17.23 -20.82
N PHE A 505 19.32 -16.31 -20.01
CA PHE A 505 20.14 -15.54 -19.07
C PHE A 505 20.91 -16.45 -18.10
N TRP A 506 20.21 -17.39 -17.48
CA TRP A 506 20.78 -18.35 -16.54
C TRP A 506 21.63 -19.44 -17.21
N GLN A 507 21.31 -19.83 -18.46
CA GLN A 507 22.22 -20.65 -19.28
C GLN A 507 23.55 -19.91 -19.51
N GLY A 508 23.51 -18.61 -19.83
CA GLY A 508 24.70 -17.79 -20.01
C GLY A 508 25.54 -17.66 -18.72
N LYS A 509 24.88 -17.50 -17.56
CA LYS A 509 25.55 -17.52 -16.24
C LYS A 509 26.27 -18.85 -15.99
N ALA A 510 25.62 -19.98 -16.26
CA ALA A 510 26.23 -21.31 -16.10
C ALA A 510 27.38 -21.58 -17.10
N GLN A 511 27.25 -21.15 -18.35
CA GLN A 511 28.30 -21.23 -19.37
C GLN A 511 29.53 -20.38 -18.99
N ASN A 512 29.31 -19.17 -18.49
CA ASN A 512 30.39 -18.31 -18.02
C ASN A 512 31.13 -18.91 -16.82
N ALA A 513 30.40 -19.53 -15.89
CA ALA A 513 30.99 -20.22 -14.74
C ALA A 513 31.76 -21.50 -15.12
N LEU A 514 31.45 -22.12 -16.26
CA LEU A 514 32.25 -23.19 -16.88
C LEU A 514 33.49 -22.66 -17.64
N GLY A 515 33.66 -21.35 -17.77
CA GLY A 515 34.74 -20.71 -18.53
C GLY A 515 34.46 -20.54 -20.03
N ASP A 516 33.26 -20.86 -20.52
CA ASP A 516 32.86 -20.64 -21.91
C ASP A 516 32.19 -19.27 -22.09
N ALA A 517 33.02 -18.23 -22.11
CA ALA A 517 32.57 -16.85 -22.32
C ALA A 517 31.90 -16.64 -23.69
N SER A 518 32.22 -17.46 -24.70
CA SER A 518 31.65 -17.34 -26.05
C SER A 518 30.21 -17.86 -26.09
N ALA A 519 29.95 -19.03 -25.48
CA ALA A 519 28.59 -19.53 -25.31
C ALA A 519 27.78 -18.61 -24.39
N ALA A 520 28.38 -18.10 -23.31
CA ALA A 520 27.73 -17.17 -22.39
C ALA A 520 27.26 -15.89 -23.08
N ALA A 521 28.14 -15.22 -23.83
CA ALA A 521 27.79 -14.03 -24.59
C ALA A 521 26.63 -14.29 -25.56
N LYS A 522 26.67 -15.41 -26.31
CA LYS A 522 25.59 -15.79 -27.23
C LYS A 522 24.25 -16.04 -26.52
N SER A 523 24.26 -16.69 -25.36
CA SER A 523 23.06 -16.87 -24.53
C SER A 523 22.50 -15.53 -24.03
N TRP A 524 23.36 -14.59 -23.64
CA TRP A 524 22.95 -13.24 -23.23
C TRP A 524 22.47 -12.38 -24.40
N GLU A 525 23.05 -12.49 -25.60
CA GLU A 525 22.54 -11.85 -26.82
C GLU A 525 21.12 -12.32 -27.16
N ILE A 526 20.86 -13.64 -27.04
CA ILE A 526 19.53 -14.20 -27.21
C ILE A 526 18.57 -13.66 -26.14
N ALA A 527 18.94 -13.74 -24.86
CA ALA A 527 18.12 -13.21 -23.76
C ALA A 527 17.79 -11.72 -23.96
N ALA A 528 18.78 -10.89 -24.31
CA ALA A 528 18.64 -9.46 -24.58
C ALA A 528 17.65 -9.10 -25.71
N SER A 529 17.39 -10.05 -26.63
CA SER A 529 16.51 -9.86 -27.79
C SER A 529 15.06 -10.33 -27.60
N ILE A 530 14.78 -11.15 -26.58
CA ILE A 530 13.48 -11.83 -26.43
C ILE A 530 12.41 -10.91 -25.83
N ASP A 531 12.77 -10.14 -24.81
CA ASP A 531 11.87 -9.23 -24.09
C ASP A 531 12.60 -7.90 -23.82
N PRO A 532 12.82 -7.02 -24.82
CA PRO A 532 13.81 -5.93 -24.73
C PRO A 532 13.55 -4.83 -23.67
N THR A 533 12.44 -4.90 -22.95
CA THR A 533 12.09 -4.05 -21.79
C THR A 533 11.99 -4.81 -20.47
N GLY A 534 11.95 -6.15 -20.50
CA GLY A 534 11.85 -7.00 -19.31
C GLY A 534 13.19 -7.25 -18.63
N TYR A 535 13.14 -7.53 -17.32
CA TYR A 535 14.29 -7.61 -16.43
C TYR A 535 15.49 -8.41 -16.96
N TYR A 536 15.29 -9.67 -17.37
CA TYR A 536 16.42 -10.54 -17.75
C TYR A 536 17.10 -10.10 -19.04
N SER A 537 16.36 -9.51 -19.98
CA SER A 537 16.90 -8.99 -21.23
C SER A 537 17.70 -7.70 -21.00
N GLU A 538 17.23 -6.83 -20.12
CA GLU A 538 17.96 -5.64 -19.67
C GLU A 538 19.23 -6.02 -18.90
N ARG A 539 19.13 -7.03 -18.03
CA ARG A 539 20.27 -7.50 -17.23
C ARG A 539 21.31 -8.23 -18.08
N ALA A 540 20.88 -9.00 -19.08
CA ALA A 540 21.76 -9.57 -20.12
C ALA A 540 22.47 -8.46 -20.93
N ASN A 541 21.73 -7.43 -21.32
CA ASN A 541 22.25 -6.21 -21.97
C ASN A 541 23.34 -5.52 -21.14
N ASP A 542 23.19 -5.47 -19.82
CA ASP A 542 24.20 -4.89 -18.94
C ASP A 542 25.41 -5.81 -18.72
N LEU A 543 25.22 -7.14 -18.63
CA LEU A 543 26.34 -8.11 -18.63
C LEU A 543 27.19 -8.02 -19.90
N LEU A 544 26.57 -7.94 -21.07
CA LEU A 544 27.27 -7.77 -22.36
C LEU A 544 28.08 -6.48 -22.46
N ARG A 545 27.72 -5.44 -21.68
CA ARG A 545 28.45 -4.16 -21.59
C ARG A 545 29.43 -4.08 -20.41
N GLY A 546 29.49 -5.11 -19.56
CA GLY A 546 30.27 -5.08 -18.31
C GLY A 546 29.70 -4.15 -17.24
N HIS A 547 28.42 -3.77 -17.34
CA HIS A 547 27.74 -2.89 -16.39
C HIS A 547 27.21 -3.67 -15.18
N SER A 548 27.37 -3.06 -14.00
CA SER A 548 26.68 -3.48 -12.78
C SER A 548 25.19 -3.12 -12.84
N PRO A 549 24.34 -3.82 -12.08
CA PRO A 549 22.94 -3.42 -11.93
C PRO A 549 22.79 -1.96 -11.50
N PHE A 550 21.79 -1.25 -12.03
CA PHE A 550 21.52 0.17 -11.75
C PHE A 550 22.65 1.15 -12.10
N THR A 551 23.56 0.80 -13.01
CA THR A 551 24.55 1.75 -13.56
C THR A 551 23.82 2.95 -14.23
N PRO A 552 24.01 4.20 -13.74
CA PRO A 552 23.36 5.39 -14.30
C PRO A 552 23.98 5.80 -15.65
N PRO A 553 23.26 6.60 -16.46
CA PRO A 553 23.85 7.20 -17.66
C PRO A 553 24.96 8.18 -17.30
N GLU A 554 26.00 8.26 -18.12
CA GLU A 554 27.11 9.23 -17.92
C GLU A 554 26.63 10.68 -17.99
N ASN A 555 25.68 10.96 -18.89
CA ASN A 555 25.07 12.26 -19.09
C ASN A 555 23.55 12.10 -19.14
N TYR A 556 22.83 12.88 -18.34
CA TYR A 556 21.37 12.94 -18.39
C TYR A 556 20.88 14.38 -18.37
N ASP A 557 19.67 14.58 -18.89
CA ASP A 557 18.98 15.85 -18.94
C ASP A 557 17.55 15.66 -18.45
N LEU A 558 17.12 16.53 -17.55
CA LEU A 558 15.79 16.51 -16.94
C LEU A 558 14.87 17.61 -17.50
N ALA A 559 15.36 18.43 -18.44
CA ALA A 559 14.55 19.42 -19.12
C ALA A 559 13.61 18.74 -20.13
N ILE A 560 12.31 19.01 -19.98
CA ILE A 560 11.24 18.55 -20.87
C ILE A 560 10.44 19.74 -21.38
N ASP A 561 9.94 19.68 -22.62
CA ASP A 561 9.07 20.72 -23.19
C ASP A 561 7.71 20.10 -23.51
N LEU A 562 6.91 19.90 -22.45
CA LEU A 562 5.58 19.34 -22.56
C LEU A 562 4.66 20.14 -23.49
N VAL A 563 4.93 21.42 -23.76
CA VAL A 563 4.12 22.23 -24.68
C VAL A 563 4.42 21.83 -26.14
N SER A 564 5.69 21.82 -26.53
CA SER A 564 6.09 21.37 -27.88
C SER A 564 5.82 19.88 -28.11
N GLU A 565 5.92 19.06 -27.07
CA GLU A 565 5.61 17.63 -27.11
C GLU A 565 4.10 17.36 -27.24
N ARG A 566 3.24 18.14 -26.55
CA ARG A 566 1.77 18.07 -26.67
C ARG A 566 1.31 18.29 -28.11
N ILE A 567 1.88 19.28 -28.80
CA ILE A 567 1.57 19.58 -30.22
C ILE A 567 1.88 18.36 -31.12
N GLN A 568 3.02 17.69 -30.89
CA GLN A 568 3.39 16.48 -31.64
C GLN A 568 2.48 15.29 -31.32
N ALA A 569 2.08 15.15 -30.05
CA ALA A 569 1.15 14.12 -29.61
C ALA A 569 -0.24 14.29 -30.22
N GLU A 570 -0.76 15.52 -30.33
CA GLU A 570 -2.04 15.81 -31.00
C GLU A 570 -1.99 15.52 -32.49
N ALA A 571 -0.92 15.93 -33.19
CA ALA A 571 -0.76 15.65 -34.61
C ALA A 571 -0.71 14.14 -34.89
N TRP A 572 0.00 13.38 -34.05
CA TRP A 572 0.00 11.91 -34.08
C TRP A 572 -1.38 11.34 -33.78
N LEU A 573 -2.08 11.81 -32.73
CA LEU A 573 -3.41 11.32 -32.35
C LEU A 573 -4.42 11.49 -33.50
N ARG A 574 -4.40 12.63 -34.19
CA ARG A 574 -5.22 12.88 -35.39
C ARG A 574 -4.90 11.91 -36.50
N SER A 575 -3.62 11.69 -36.80
CA SER A 575 -3.18 10.74 -37.84
C SER A 575 -3.50 9.28 -37.51
N THR A 576 -3.39 8.87 -36.25
CA THR A 576 -3.56 7.48 -35.80
C THR A 576 -5.03 7.09 -35.69
N PHE A 577 -5.90 7.99 -35.23
CA PHE A 577 -7.31 7.71 -34.96
C PHE A 577 -8.29 8.39 -35.93
N GLY A 578 -7.81 9.14 -36.93
CA GLY A 578 -8.65 9.82 -37.91
C GLY A 578 -9.48 10.97 -37.32
N ILE A 579 -8.96 11.63 -36.29
CA ILE A 579 -9.66 12.74 -35.60
C ILE A 579 -9.56 14.01 -36.46
N ALA A 580 -10.72 14.55 -36.86
CA ALA A 580 -10.81 15.75 -37.70
C ALA A 580 -10.18 16.99 -37.04
N GLU A 581 -9.66 17.93 -37.84
CA GLU A 581 -8.86 19.07 -37.36
C GLU A 581 -9.65 20.01 -36.42
N GLU A 582 -10.94 20.18 -36.67
CA GLU A 582 -11.87 21.00 -35.88
C GLU A 582 -12.16 20.45 -34.47
N VAL A 583 -11.78 19.20 -34.19
CA VAL A 583 -11.94 18.60 -32.86
C VAL A 583 -10.84 19.13 -31.95
N ASP A 584 -11.20 20.00 -31.01
CA ASP A 584 -10.27 20.53 -30.00
C ASP A 584 -9.81 19.44 -29.03
N LEU A 585 -8.51 19.15 -28.97
CA LEU A 585 -7.89 18.18 -28.08
C LEU A 585 -7.23 18.83 -26.85
N SER A 586 -7.14 20.16 -26.83
CA SER A 586 -6.43 20.93 -25.81
C SER A 586 -7.26 21.18 -24.55
N THR A 587 -8.59 21.17 -24.67
CA THR A 587 -9.54 21.40 -23.57
C THR A 587 -10.29 20.13 -23.15
N PRO A 588 -10.72 20.02 -21.87
CA PRO A 588 -11.58 18.95 -21.40
C PRO A 588 -13.08 19.22 -21.66
N ASP A 589 -13.46 20.21 -22.47
CA ASP A 589 -14.85 20.68 -22.65
C ASP A 589 -15.88 19.55 -22.89
N PRO A 590 -15.63 18.52 -23.74
CA PRO A 590 -16.58 17.42 -23.91
C PRO A 590 -16.77 16.55 -22.66
N LEU A 591 -15.80 16.53 -21.74
CA LEU A 591 -15.89 15.85 -20.45
C LEU A 591 -16.68 16.66 -19.41
N MET A 592 -16.79 17.98 -19.57
CA MET A 592 -17.52 18.85 -18.62
C MET A 592 -19.01 18.53 -18.54
N ALA A 593 -19.59 17.86 -19.54
CA ALA A 593 -20.97 17.37 -19.50
C ALA A 593 -21.14 16.05 -18.71
N ASN A 594 -20.05 15.36 -18.33
CA ASN A 594 -20.11 14.12 -17.57
C ASN A 594 -20.31 14.41 -16.06
N PRO A 595 -21.40 13.93 -15.42
CA PRO A 595 -21.65 14.19 -14.01
C PRO A 595 -20.56 13.68 -13.06
N ALA A 596 -19.85 12.60 -13.39
CA ALA A 596 -18.72 12.13 -12.58
C ALA A 596 -17.50 13.04 -12.70
N PHE A 597 -17.26 13.63 -13.88
CA PHE A 597 -16.21 14.64 -14.07
C PHE A 597 -16.51 15.91 -13.27
N GLN A 598 -17.76 16.37 -13.29
CA GLN A 598 -18.23 17.50 -12.49
C GLN A 598 -18.05 17.24 -10.98
N ARG A 599 -18.47 16.05 -10.50
CA ARG A 599 -18.28 15.64 -9.09
C ARG A 599 -16.80 15.57 -8.72
N GLY A 600 -15.98 14.88 -9.50
CA GLY A 600 -14.54 14.77 -9.26
C GLY A 600 -13.85 16.13 -9.18
N THR A 601 -14.16 17.04 -10.11
CA THR A 601 -13.64 18.41 -10.14
C THR A 601 -14.04 19.21 -8.90
N GLU A 602 -15.31 19.12 -8.47
CA GLU A 602 -15.77 19.83 -7.27
C GLU A 602 -15.19 19.24 -5.98
N LEU A 603 -15.07 17.91 -5.90
CA LEU A 603 -14.41 17.23 -4.77
C LEU A 603 -12.92 17.62 -4.66
N MET A 604 -12.20 17.79 -5.78
CA MET A 604 -10.84 18.37 -5.78
C MET A 604 -10.85 19.78 -5.19
N ALA A 605 -11.77 20.65 -5.61
CA ALA A 605 -11.87 22.02 -5.11
C ALA A 605 -12.23 22.11 -3.62
N LEU A 606 -12.94 21.11 -3.08
CA LEU A 606 -13.21 20.94 -1.65
C LEU A 606 -12.05 20.33 -0.84
N GLY A 607 -11.05 19.74 -1.50
CA GLY A 607 -9.97 18.99 -0.84
C GLY A 607 -10.36 17.57 -0.42
N LEU A 608 -11.45 17.02 -0.98
CA LEU A 608 -11.90 15.64 -0.78
C LEU A 608 -11.20 14.70 -1.79
N TYR A 609 -9.88 14.65 -1.71
CA TYR A 609 -9.01 14.04 -2.73
C TYR A 609 -9.30 12.55 -2.99
N GLU A 610 -9.50 11.74 -1.94
CA GLU A 610 -9.79 10.30 -2.11
C GLU A 610 -11.11 10.07 -2.88
N GLN A 611 -12.14 10.86 -2.61
CA GLN A 611 -13.43 10.79 -3.31
C GLN A 611 -13.34 11.36 -4.72
N ALA A 612 -12.55 12.42 -4.91
CA ALA A 612 -12.30 13.03 -6.21
C ALA A 612 -11.60 12.09 -7.19
N ILE A 613 -10.55 11.40 -6.72
CA ILE A 613 -9.82 10.39 -7.49
C ILE A 613 -10.76 9.26 -7.91
N ALA A 614 -11.62 8.77 -7.02
CA ALA A 614 -12.57 7.70 -7.35
C ALA A 614 -13.55 8.10 -8.47
N GLU A 615 -14.12 9.31 -8.42
CA GLU A 615 -15.03 9.83 -9.46
C GLU A 615 -14.30 10.04 -10.80
N LEU A 616 -13.06 10.56 -10.79
CA LEU A 616 -12.28 10.77 -12.01
C LEU A 616 -11.74 9.46 -12.61
N GLU A 617 -11.43 8.45 -11.79
CA GLU A 617 -11.14 7.10 -12.26
C GLU A 617 -12.38 6.46 -12.91
N ALA A 618 -13.58 6.69 -12.39
CA ALA A 618 -14.82 6.25 -13.05
C ALA A 618 -15.00 6.91 -14.43
N VAL A 619 -14.65 8.20 -14.58
CA VAL A 619 -14.60 8.87 -15.89
C VAL A 619 -13.55 8.20 -16.80
N ARG A 620 -12.35 7.91 -16.29
CA ARG A 620 -11.26 7.27 -17.06
C ARG A 620 -11.68 5.93 -17.63
N GLN A 621 -12.38 5.11 -16.84
CA GLN A 621 -12.94 3.83 -17.29
C GLN A 621 -14.11 4.02 -18.27
N ALA A 622 -14.96 5.03 -18.08
CA ALA A 622 -16.06 5.32 -19.02
C ALA A 622 -15.57 5.77 -20.41
N VAL A 623 -14.40 6.42 -20.50
CA VAL A 623 -13.77 6.82 -21.78
C VAL A 623 -12.74 5.80 -22.29
N ALA A 624 -12.70 4.57 -21.74
CA ALA A 624 -11.71 3.53 -22.05
C ALA A 624 -11.51 3.21 -23.54
N THR A 625 -12.55 3.43 -24.35
CA THR A 625 -12.59 3.15 -25.80
C THR A 625 -12.51 4.39 -26.68
N ASP A 626 -12.43 5.59 -26.08
CA ASP A 626 -12.39 6.87 -26.79
C ASP A 626 -10.97 7.48 -26.68
N PRO A 627 -10.17 7.50 -27.75
CA PRO A 627 -8.79 7.99 -27.69
C PRO A 627 -8.71 9.51 -27.49
N ALA A 628 -9.69 10.27 -28.00
CA ALA A 628 -9.70 11.73 -27.87
C ALA A 628 -10.05 12.15 -26.44
N ASN A 629 -11.07 11.54 -25.84
CA ASN A 629 -11.45 11.81 -24.46
C ASN A 629 -10.48 11.20 -23.44
N SER A 630 -9.86 10.06 -23.75
CA SER A 630 -8.73 9.53 -22.94
C SER A 630 -7.55 10.52 -22.92
N TYR A 631 -7.21 11.12 -24.06
CA TYR A 631 -6.15 12.12 -24.17
C TYR A 631 -6.46 13.41 -23.41
N ARG A 632 -7.66 14.00 -23.62
CA ARG A 632 -8.12 15.19 -22.88
C ARG A 632 -8.11 14.96 -21.37
N LEU A 633 -8.59 13.78 -20.93
CA LEU A 633 -8.60 13.43 -19.51
C LEU A 633 -7.16 13.25 -18.96
N ALA A 634 -6.24 12.65 -19.72
CA ALA A 634 -4.84 12.54 -19.31
C ALA A 634 -4.20 13.93 -19.07
N ASN A 635 -4.46 14.90 -19.94
CA ASN A 635 -3.98 16.28 -19.79
C ASN A 635 -4.60 16.96 -18.56
N TYR A 636 -5.91 16.86 -18.38
CA TYR A 636 -6.60 17.41 -17.20
C TYR A 636 -6.08 16.83 -15.88
N LEU A 637 -5.90 15.51 -15.81
CA LEU A 637 -5.39 14.81 -14.63
C LEU A 637 -3.93 15.18 -14.32
N LEU A 638 -3.10 15.36 -15.37
CA LEU A 638 -1.72 15.83 -15.25
C LEU A 638 -1.65 17.23 -14.65
N GLU A 639 -2.48 18.16 -15.16
CA GLU A 639 -2.57 19.54 -14.69
C GLU A 639 -3.17 19.63 -13.27
N ALA A 640 -4.10 18.74 -12.91
CA ALA A 640 -4.67 18.60 -11.57
C ALA A 640 -3.75 17.90 -10.55
N GLY A 641 -2.55 17.44 -10.95
CA GLY A 641 -1.61 16.73 -10.07
C GLY A 641 -1.97 15.27 -9.77
N LEU A 642 -2.95 14.69 -10.47
CA LEU A 642 -3.42 13.31 -10.32
C LEU A 642 -2.59 12.37 -11.21
N TYR A 643 -1.29 12.34 -10.96
CA TYR A 643 -0.29 11.72 -11.84
C TYR A 643 -0.54 10.23 -12.13
N ARG A 644 -0.96 9.44 -11.13
CA ARG A 644 -1.30 8.01 -11.32
C ARG A 644 -2.41 7.82 -12.36
N SER A 645 -3.49 8.58 -12.24
CA SER A 645 -4.61 8.56 -13.19
C SER A 645 -4.19 9.07 -14.56
N ALA A 646 -3.34 10.10 -14.64
CA ALA A 646 -2.78 10.61 -15.90
C ALA A 646 -1.90 9.56 -16.61
N ILE A 647 -1.03 8.85 -15.87
CA ILE A 647 -0.22 7.73 -16.37
C ILE A 647 -1.10 6.64 -17.00
N PHE A 648 -2.20 6.28 -16.35
CA PHE A 648 -3.13 5.26 -16.87
C PHE A 648 -3.95 5.77 -18.06
N ALA A 649 -4.41 7.02 -18.05
CA ALA A 649 -5.11 7.62 -19.20
C ALA A 649 -4.20 7.77 -20.42
N ALA A 650 -2.91 8.10 -20.24
CA ALA A 650 -1.91 8.09 -21.30
C ALA A 650 -1.66 6.67 -21.84
N ARG A 651 -1.52 5.65 -20.97
CA ARG A 651 -1.37 4.25 -21.40
C ARG A 651 -2.60 3.75 -22.16
N GLN A 652 -3.79 4.18 -21.78
CA GLN A 652 -5.06 3.84 -22.44
C GLN A 652 -5.10 4.30 -23.91
N VAL A 653 -4.61 5.51 -24.21
CA VAL A 653 -4.44 5.98 -25.60
C VAL A 653 -3.50 5.08 -26.40
N LEU A 654 -2.35 4.70 -25.82
CA LEU A 654 -1.38 3.82 -26.48
C LEU A 654 -1.92 2.39 -26.69
N ASN A 655 -2.74 1.89 -25.76
CA ASN A 655 -3.44 0.60 -25.90
C ASN A 655 -4.42 0.63 -27.08
N LEU A 656 -5.18 1.72 -27.25
CA LEU A 656 -6.09 1.91 -28.38
C LEU A 656 -5.35 2.02 -29.72
N ALA A 657 -4.09 2.48 -29.71
CA ALA A 657 -3.20 2.47 -30.87
C ALA A 657 -2.55 1.09 -31.13
N GLY A 658 -2.89 0.06 -30.34
CA GLY A 658 -2.36 -1.30 -30.48
C GLY A 658 -0.91 -1.48 -30.02
N MET A 659 -0.38 -0.58 -29.21
CA MET A 659 1.04 -0.57 -28.83
C MET A 659 1.30 -1.43 -27.58
N GLY A 660 2.10 -2.49 -27.71
CA GLY A 660 2.69 -3.21 -26.57
C GLY A 660 3.74 -2.38 -25.83
N ASP A 661 4.31 -2.90 -24.74
CA ASP A 661 5.19 -2.11 -23.88
C ASP A 661 6.46 -1.64 -24.61
N MET A 662 7.07 -2.48 -25.45
CA MET A 662 8.20 -2.08 -26.29
C MET A 662 7.80 -1.03 -27.34
N GLU A 663 6.67 -1.23 -28.03
CA GLU A 663 6.18 -0.34 -29.08
C GLU A 663 5.88 1.05 -28.51
N THR A 664 5.41 1.16 -27.27
CA THR A 664 5.14 2.46 -26.63
C THR A 664 6.34 3.39 -26.57
N LEU A 665 7.57 2.87 -26.57
CA LEU A 665 8.79 3.69 -26.59
C LEU A 665 8.98 4.46 -27.92
N ASN A 666 8.27 4.06 -28.98
CA ASN A 666 8.25 4.73 -30.28
C ASN A 666 7.05 5.67 -30.47
N ALA A 667 6.17 5.80 -29.47
CA ALA A 667 5.09 6.80 -29.46
C ALA A 667 5.68 8.22 -29.32
N PRO A 668 4.91 9.30 -29.61
CA PRO A 668 5.32 10.66 -29.30
C PRO A 668 5.78 10.77 -27.84
N ILE A 669 6.97 11.34 -27.63
CA ILE A 669 7.67 11.28 -26.33
C ILE A 669 6.83 11.80 -25.16
N TYR A 670 5.90 12.73 -25.42
CA TYR A 670 4.86 13.20 -24.51
C TYR A 670 4.22 12.08 -23.67
N PHE A 671 3.78 11.00 -24.29
CA PHE A 671 3.11 9.90 -23.57
C PHE A 671 4.06 9.18 -22.60
N ASN A 672 5.35 9.12 -22.92
CA ASN A 672 6.37 8.52 -22.06
C ASN A 672 6.84 9.47 -20.97
N HIS A 673 6.93 10.78 -21.24
CA HIS A 673 7.11 11.80 -20.21
C HIS A 673 5.90 11.93 -19.26
N ILE A 674 4.70 11.50 -19.66
CA ILE A 674 3.58 11.31 -18.71
C ILE A 674 3.77 9.99 -17.92
N ARG A 675 4.01 8.86 -18.60
CA ARG A 675 4.09 7.52 -17.98
C ARG A 675 5.27 7.33 -17.00
N PHE A 676 6.36 8.06 -17.26
CA PHE A 676 7.63 8.05 -16.53
C PHE A 676 8.07 9.50 -16.24
N GLY A 677 7.14 10.32 -15.77
CA GLY A 677 7.36 11.74 -15.53
C GLY A 677 8.16 12.07 -14.27
N LEU A 678 8.83 13.22 -14.31
CA LEU A 678 9.67 13.75 -13.24
C LEU A 678 8.85 14.51 -12.19
N TYR A 679 7.75 13.92 -11.72
CA TYR A 679 6.80 14.55 -10.81
C TYR A 679 7.42 14.80 -9.42
N PHE A 680 6.97 15.86 -8.73
CA PHE A 680 7.56 16.31 -7.46
C PHE A 680 9.08 16.61 -7.54
N SER A 681 9.62 16.99 -8.71
CA SER A 681 11.06 17.29 -8.88
C SER A 681 11.63 18.29 -7.87
N ASP A 682 10.82 19.25 -7.40
CA ASP A 682 11.20 20.21 -6.37
C ASP A 682 11.43 19.57 -4.98
N LEU A 683 10.92 18.37 -4.75
CA LEU A 683 11.18 17.53 -3.58
C LEU A 683 12.19 16.41 -3.88
N VAL A 684 12.06 15.75 -5.04
CA VAL A 684 12.88 14.58 -5.44
C VAL A 684 14.34 14.94 -5.66
N LEU A 685 14.65 16.06 -6.32
CA LEU A 685 16.04 16.43 -6.59
C LEU A 685 16.82 16.80 -5.31
N PRO A 686 16.26 17.61 -4.36
CA PRO A 686 16.89 17.81 -3.06
C PRO A 686 17.08 16.52 -2.25
N ALA A 687 16.08 15.64 -2.20
CA ALA A 687 16.16 14.37 -1.46
C ALA A 687 17.21 13.43 -2.08
N ALA A 688 17.22 13.29 -3.41
CA ALA A 688 18.22 12.52 -4.16
C ALA A 688 19.65 13.00 -3.85
N HIS A 689 19.87 14.32 -3.89
CA HIS A 689 21.16 14.92 -3.54
C HIS A 689 21.54 14.69 -2.07
N GLN A 690 20.64 14.98 -1.13
CA GLN A 690 20.88 14.83 0.32
C GLN A 690 21.27 13.40 0.70
N TYR A 691 20.60 12.40 0.12
CA TYR A 691 20.79 11.00 0.44
C TYR A 691 21.73 10.26 -0.52
N GLN A 692 22.34 10.96 -1.48
CA GLN A 692 23.26 10.41 -2.50
C GLN A 692 22.64 9.29 -3.35
N ILE A 693 21.37 9.42 -3.68
CA ILE A 693 20.63 8.49 -4.55
C ILE A 693 20.55 9.12 -5.95
N HIS A 694 20.79 8.35 -7.01
CA HIS A 694 20.67 8.89 -8.37
C HIS A 694 19.20 9.29 -8.65
N PRO A 695 18.91 10.50 -9.16
CA PRO A 695 17.53 10.97 -9.34
C PRO A 695 16.63 9.99 -10.09
N LEU A 696 17.11 9.45 -11.22
CA LEU A 696 16.35 8.48 -12.03
C LEU A 696 16.00 7.20 -11.26
N LEU A 697 16.84 6.76 -10.31
CA LEU A 697 16.53 5.63 -9.44
C LEU A 697 15.43 5.99 -8.43
N LEU A 698 15.49 7.18 -7.82
CA LEU A 698 14.47 7.63 -6.88
C LEU A 698 13.10 7.80 -7.57
N PHE A 699 13.06 8.36 -8.78
CA PHE A 699 11.85 8.38 -9.61
C PHE A 699 11.33 6.97 -9.96
N SER A 700 12.23 6.01 -10.23
CA SER A 700 11.87 4.61 -10.51
C SER A 700 11.22 3.90 -9.31
N ILE A 701 11.70 4.21 -8.10
CA ILE A 701 11.13 3.69 -6.85
C ILE A 701 9.75 4.31 -6.60
N ILE A 702 9.62 5.64 -6.60
CA ILE A 702 8.33 6.32 -6.39
C ILE A 702 7.28 5.86 -7.44
N ARG A 703 7.73 5.66 -8.69
CA ARG A 703 6.89 5.13 -9.78
C ARG A 703 6.39 3.72 -9.50
N GLN A 704 7.16 2.87 -8.84
CA GLN A 704 6.77 1.52 -8.43
C GLN A 704 5.89 1.52 -7.17
N GLU A 705 6.19 2.37 -6.17
CA GLU A 705 5.51 2.40 -4.88
C GLU A 705 4.09 2.97 -4.96
N SER A 706 3.94 4.14 -5.59
CA SER A 706 2.68 4.89 -5.60
C SER A 706 2.20 5.27 -7.00
N ALA A 707 3.03 5.09 -8.03
CA ALA A 707 2.86 5.77 -9.32
C ALA A 707 2.62 7.29 -9.16
N PHE A 708 3.32 7.90 -8.19
CA PHE A 708 3.24 9.31 -7.82
C PHE A 708 1.92 9.77 -7.17
N GLU A 709 1.11 8.84 -6.65
CA GLU A 709 -0.09 9.15 -5.88
C GLU A 709 0.27 9.47 -4.41
N GLY A 710 0.30 10.75 -4.06
CA GLY A 710 0.74 11.23 -2.74
C GLY A 710 -0.07 10.73 -1.54
N VAL A 711 -1.31 10.30 -1.75
CA VAL A 711 -2.23 9.77 -0.72
C VAL A 711 -2.41 8.24 -0.80
N ALA A 712 -1.58 7.53 -1.57
CA ALA A 712 -1.72 6.09 -1.76
C ALA A 712 -1.64 5.30 -0.43
N ARG A 713 -2.52 4.30 -0.28
CA ARG A 713 -2.54 3.38 0.86
C ARG A 713 -2.54 1.92 0.39
N SER A 714 -1.66 1.09 0.93
CA SER A 714 -1.68 -0.36 0.66
C SER A 714 -2.60 -1.13 1.62
N SER A 715 -2.96 -2.36 1.26
CA SER A 715 -3.68 -3.29 2.15
C SER A 715 -2.90 -3.64 3.43
N ALA A 716 -1.58 -3.57 3.40
CA ALA A 716 -0.70 -3.73 4.56
C ALA A 716 -0.56 -2.44 5.41
N GLY A 717 -1.26 -1.36 5.03
CA GLY A 717 -1.26 -0.08 5.75
C GLY A 717 -0.08 0.84 5.43
N ALA A 718 0.71 0.54 4.40
CA ALA A 718 1.76 1.43 3.89
C ALA A 718 1.15 2.70 3.29
N ARG A 719 1.85 3.84 3.38
CA ARG A 719 1.30 5.18 3.06
C ARG A 719 2.22 6.03 2.21
N GLY A 720 1.62 6.87 1.36
CA GLY A 720 2.26 7.98 0.64
C GLY A 720 3.18 7.57 -0.52
N LEU A 721 3.91 8.55 -1.07
CA LEU A 721 4.69 8.42 -2.31
C LEU A 721 5.65 7.23 -2.37
N MET A 722 6.28 6.87 -1.25
CA MET A 722 7.26 5.80 -1.11
C MET A 722 6.77 4.67 -0.18
N GLN A 723 5.45 4.56 0.03
CA GLN A 723 4.77 3.47 0.76
C GLN A 723 5.47 3.09 2.09
N ILE A 724 5.61 4.07 2.99
CA ILE A 724 6.16 3.84 4.33
C ILE A 724 5.09 3.23 5.24
N ILE A 725 5.42 2.11 5.90
CA ILE A 725 4.55 1.53 6.94
C ILE A 725 4.65 2.34 8.26
N PRO A 726 3.56 2.48 9.05
CA PRO A 726 3.53 3.35 10.23
C PRO A 726 4.64 3.12 11.27
N SER A 727 5.01 1.85 11.51
CA SER A 727 6.09 1.47 12.43
C SER A 727 7.46 1.97 11.97
N THR A 728 7.83 1.69 10.72
CA THR A 728 9.05 2.21 10.08
C THR A 728 9.05 3.75 10.04
N GLY A 729 7.89 4.37 9.78
CA GLY A 729 7.73 5.83 9.86
C GLY A 729 8.05 6.39 11.25
N ALA A 730 7.60 5.72 12.32
CA ALA A 730 7.90 6.12 13.69
C ALA A 730 9.39 5.96 14.05
N GLU A 731 10.06 4.89 13.58
CA GLU A 731 11.51 4.72 13.73
C GLU A 731 12.30 5.84 13.03
N ILE A 732 11.92 6.19 11.80
CA ILE A 732 12.56 7.26 11.03
C ILE A 732 12.31 8.62 11.69
N ALA A 733 11.07 8.90 12.13
CA ALA A 733 10.71 10.11 12.85
C ALA A 733 11.58 10.31 14.11
N ALA A 734 11.75 9.26 14.91
CA ALA A 734 12.56 9.28 16.12
C ALA A 734 14.06 9.48 15.82
N HIS A 735 14.56 8.97 14.69
CA HIS A 735 15.95 9.13 14.26
C HIS A 735 16.23 10.53 13.68
N LEU A 736 15.32 11.09 12.88
CA LEU A 736 15.48 12.40 12.25
C LEU A 736 15.08 13.57 13.17
N GLY A 737 14.23 13.32 14.18
CA GLY A 737 13.67 14.37 15.04
C GLY A 737 12.68 15.31 14.33
N TRP A 738 12.16 14.89 13.17
CA TRP A 738 11.30 15.70 12.30
C TRP A 738 10.26 14.82 11.58
N PRO A 739 9.01 15.28 11.41
CA PRO A 739 8.46 16.53 11.94
C PRO A 739 8.29 16.49 13.46
N GLN A 740 8.24 17.65 14.09
CA GLN A 740 7.94 17.75 15.52
C GLN A 740 6.53 17.20 15.78
N ASN A 741 6.37 16.45 16.88
CA ASN A 741 5.10 15.81 17.26
C ASN A 741 4.53 14.87 16.17
N TYR A 742 5.40 14.17 15.44
CA TYR A 742 5.05 13.22 14.38
C TYR A 742 3.85 12.31 14.72
N THR A 743 2.95 12.20 13.76
CA THR A 743 1.80 11.27 13.77
C THR A 743 1.82 10.40 12.51
N GLU A 744 1.09 9.29 12.50
CA GLU A 744 0.97 8.46 11.28
C GLU A 744 0.37 9.20 10.07
N ARG A 745 -0.34 10.32 10.30
CA ARG A 745 -0.89 11.17 9.22
C ARG A 745 0.19 11.98 8.51
N ASP A 746 1.35 12.18 9.13
CA ASP A 746 2.48 12.84 8.46
C ASP A 746 3.03 12.01 7.30
N LEU A 747 2.82 10.69 7.29
CA LEU A 747 3.17 9.84 6.15
C LEU A 747 2.30 10.10 4.90
N ASP A 748 1.14 10.75 5.06
CA ASP A 748 0.28 11.16 3.94
C ASP A 748 0.75 12.49 3.30
N ARG A 749 1.84 13.10 3.80
CA ARG A 749 2.45 14.33 3.26
C ARG A 749 3.62 13.96 2.32
N PRO A 750 3.55 14.24 1.01
CA PRO A 750 4.63 13.95 0.05
C PRO A 750 6.02 14.41 0.50
N SER A 751 6.12 15.63 1.04
CA SER A 751 7.36 16.22 1.58
C SER A 751 7.99 15.44 2.74
N VAL A 752 7.19 14.85 3.64
CA VAL A 752 7.69 14.01 4.73
C VAL A 752 8.02 12.62 4.21
N ASN A 753 7.09 12.02 3.47
CA ASN A 753 7.15 10.64 3.02
C ASN A 753 8.37 10.36 2.13
N LEU A 754 8.67 11.28 1.21
CA LEU A 754 9.83 11.20 0.34
C LEU A 754 11.15 11.26 1.10
N VAL A 755 11.28 12.18 2.07
CA VAL A 755 12.48 12.30 2.92
C VAL A 755 12.68 11.03 3.72
N TYR A 756 11.59 10.44 4.23
CA TYR A 756 11.64 9.19 4.98
C TYR A 756 12.08 8.01 4.10
N GLY A 757 11.48 7.82 2.92
CA GLY A 757 11.84 6.74 2.01
C GLY A 757 13.27 6.86 1.48
N ALA A 758 13.69 8.06 1.09
CA ALA A 758 15.07 8.32 0.66
C ALA A 758 16.07 8.05 1.81
N SER A 759 15.77 8.49 3.04
CA SER A 759 16.60 8.20 4.21
C SER A 759 16.68 6.70 4.55
N TYR A 760 15.56 5.98 4.41
CA TYR A 760 15.47 4.57 4.74
C TYR A 760 16.19 3.70 3.71
N LEU A 761 16.07 4.04 2.42
CA LEU A 761 16.83 3.39 1.36
C LEU A 761 18.33 3.64 1.50
N ALA A 762 18.74 4.89 1.77
CA ALA A 762 20.16 5.23 1.98
C ALA A 762 20.77 4.44 3.14
N LYS A 763 20.07 4.34 4.29
CA LYS A 763 20.47 3.50 5.43
C LYS A 763 20.78 2.06 5.01
N TRP A 764 19.94 1.43 4.19
CA TRP A 764 20.15 0.05 3.77
C TRP A 764 21.17 -0.11 2.64
N ARG A 765 21.25 0.84 1.69
CA ARG A 765 22.34 0.91 0.71
C ARG A 765 23.70 0.96 1.42
N ASP A 766 23.83 1.82 2.42
CA ASP A 766 25.09 2.02 3.14
C ASP A 766 25.44 0.80 4.00
N TYR A 767 24.44 0.17 4.64
CA TYR A 767 24.60 -1.10 5.35
C TYR A 767 25.12 -2.23 4.45
N PHE A 768 24.65 -2.31 3.21
CA PHE A 768 25.11 -3.30 2.21
C PHE A 768 26.25 -2.80 1.32
N GLY A 769 26.97 -1.74 1.72
CA GLY A 769 28.17 -1.27 1.02
C GLY A 769 27.95 -0.79 -0.41
N GLY A 770 26.74 -0.33 -0.74
CA GLY A 770 26.36 0.13 -2.08
C GLY A 770 25.47 -0.84 -2.87
N ASP A 771 25.24 -2.07 -2.39
CA ASP A 771 24.38 -3.04 -3.09
C ASP A 771 22.90 -2.60 -3.04
N LEU A 772 22.42 -2.10 -4.18
CA LEU A 772 21.04 -1.64 -4.35
C LEU A 772 20.00 -2.77 -4.39
N TYR A 773 20.36 -3.99 -4.81
CA TYR A 773 19.42 -5.12 -4.76
C TYR A 773 19.15 -5.50 -3.31
N ALA A 774 20.21 -5.60 -2.51
CA ALA A 774 20.10 -5.88 -1.08
C ALA A 774 19.37 -4.74 -0.33
N ALA A 775 19.62 -3.48 -0.72
CA ALA A 775 18.92 -2.33 -0.16
C ALA A 775 17.41 -2.33 -0.47
N LEU A 776 17.02 -2.58 -1.73
CA LEU A 776 15.61 -2.70 -2.14
C LEU A 776 14.93 -3.93 -1.51
N ALA A 777 15.65 -5.04 -1.35
CA ALA A 777 15.16 -6.20 -0.61
C ALA A 777 14.92 -5.90 0.87
N ALA A 778 15.74 -5.06 1.50
CA ALA A 778 15.52 -4.61 2.88
C ALA A 778 14.39 -3.58 2.99
N TYR A 779 14.18 -2.80 1.93
CA TYR A 779 13.10 -1.82 1.83
C TYR A 779 11.72 -2.50 1.80
N ASN A 780 11.49 -3.40 0.83
CA ASN A 780 10.20 -4.09 0.66
C ASN A 780 10.09 -5.38 1.52
N GLY A 781 11.09 -6.27 1.47
CA GLY A 781 11.05 -7.57 2.16
C GLY A 781 11.48 -7.54 3.64
N GLY A 782 11.91 -6.38 4.14
CA GLY A 782 12.39 -6.17 5.50
C GLY A 782 13.88 -6.58 5.71
N PRO A 783 14.62 -5.84 6.56
CA PRO A 783 16.07 -5.96 6.62
C PRO A 783 16.60 -7.29 7.16
N GLY A 784 15.89 -7.91 8.12
CA GLY A 784 16.28 -9.23 8.63
C GLY A 784 16.28 -10.31 7.54
N ASN A 785 15.31 -10.25 6.63
CA ASN A 785 15.21 -11.15 5.48
C ASN A 785 16.30 -10.84 4.45
N ALA A 786 16.51 -9.56 4.10
CA ALA A 786 17.57 -9.14 3.18
C ALA A 786 18.97 -9.56 3.65
N ILE A 787 19.27 -9.41 4.95
CA ILE A 787 20.52 -9.90 5.56
C ILE A 787 20.64 -11.42 5.45
N ALA A 788 19.55 -12.17 5.65
CA ALA A 788 19.56 -13.62 5.51
C ALA A 788 19.75 -14.07 4.05
N TRP A 789 19.07 -13.44 3.09
CA TRP A 789 19.22 -13.73 1.66
C TRP A 789 20.61 -13.34 1.14
N LYS A 790 21.18 -12.22 1.61
CA LYS A 790 22.51 -11.76 1.14
C LYS A 790 23.63 -12.74 1.52
N LYS A 791 23.48 -13.47 2.62
CA LYS A 791 24.40 -14.56 2.99
C LYS A 791 24.37 -15.76 2.03
N LEU A 792 23.28 -15.95 1.29
CA LEU A 792 23.14 -17.02 0.30
C LEU A 792 23.74 -16.66 -1.07
N ALA A 793 23.95 -15.36 -1.33
CA ALA A 793 24.48 -14.81 -2.57
C ALA A 793 25.28 -13.51 -2.30
N PRO A 794 26.48 -13.60 -1.69
CA PRO A 794 27.25 -12.43 -1.26
C PRO A 794 27.75 -11.58 -2.43
N ASP A 795 28.19 -12.21 -3.53
CA ASP A 795 28.92 -11.53 -4.61
C ASP A 795 28.22 -11.60 -5.98
N ASP A 796 27.02 -12.18 -6.05
CA ASP A 796 26.24 -12.36 -7.28
C ASP A 796 24.84 -11.72 -7.13
N PRO A 797 24.59 -10.52 -7.72
CA PRO A 797 23.31 -9.83 -7.59
C PRO A 797 22.17 -10.57 -8.34
N ASP A 798 22.52 -11.32 -9.39
CA ASP A 798 21.54 -12.08 -10.17
C ASP A 798 21.06 -13.28 -9.37
N LEU A 799 22.00 -13.99 -8.73
CA LEU A 799 21.67 -15.08 -7.80
C LEU A 799 20.96 -14.57 -6.54
N PHE A 800 21.34 -13.38 -6.06
CA PHE A 800 20.66 -12.73 -4.94
C PHE A 800 19.17 -12.55 -5.22
N LEU A 801 18.78 -12.13 -6.43
CA LEU A 801 17.37 -12.03 -6.81
C LEU A 801 16.63 -13.36 -6.65
N GLU A 802 17.22 -14.48 -7.06
CA GLU A 802 16.52 -15.79 -7.03
C GLU A 802 16.40 -16.41 -5.65
N VAL A 803 17.37 -16.13 -4.75
CA VAL A 803 17.33 -16.63 -3.36
C VAL A 803 16.42 -15.78 -2.45
N ILE A 804 15.92 -14.63 -2.92
CA ILE A 804 14.82 -13.92 -2.26
C ILE A 804 13.58 -14.83 -2.23
N ARG A 805 13.07 -15.07 -1.03
CA ARG A 805 11.98 -16.03 -0.79
C ARG A 805 10.58 -15.44 -0.95
N PHE A 806 10.45 -14.12 -0.93
CA PHE A 806 9.20 -13.41 -1.18
C PHE A 806 9.10 -13.03 -2.65
N GLU A 807 8.03 -13.49 -3.31
CA GLU A 807 7.79 -13.20 -4.73
C GLU A 807 7.60 -11.70 -4.98
N GLU A 808 6.81 -11.03 -4.13
CA GLU A 808 6.62 -9.58 -4.14
C GLU A 808 7.96 -8.83 -4.13
N THR A 809 8.93 -9.24 -3.31
CA THR A 809 10.23 -8.57 -3.22
C THR A 809 11.11 -8.82 -4.44
N ARG A 810 10.99 -9.98 -5.12
CA ARG A 810 11.64 -10.20 -6.42
C ARG A 810 11.04 -9.29 -7.50
N ASP A 811 9.72 -9.29 -7.59
CA ASP A 811 8.94 -8.46 -8.52
C ASP A 811 9.23 -6.97 -8.33
N TYR A 812 9.30 -6.52 -7.09
CA TYR A 812 9.64 -5.15 -6.71
C TYR A 812 11.00 -4.73 -7.28
N ILE A 813 12.05 -5.55 -7.09
CA ILE A 813 13.39 -5.27 -7.63
C ILE A 813 13.39 -5.31 -9.15
N ARG A 814 12.75 -6.32 -9.77
CA ARG A 814 12.63 -6.44 -11.24
C ARG A 814 11.96 -5.19 -11.84
N ARG A 815 10.81 -4.78 -11.33
CA ARG A 815 10.06 -3.62 -11.83
C ARG A 815 10.78 -2.29 -11.60
N ILE A 816 11.51 -2.13 -10.49
CA ILE A 816 12.35 -0.93 -10.28
C ILE A 816 13.52 -0.91 -11.25
N TYR A 817 14.09 -2.07 -11.59
CA TYR A 817 15.10 -2.19 -12.64
C TYR A 817 14.54 -1.78 -14.01
N GLU A 818 13.41 -2.35 -14.41
CA GLU A 818 12.73 -2.05 -15.69
C GLU A 818 12.37 -0.56 -15.78
N ASN A 819 11.73 -0.01 -14.73
CA ASN A 819 11.46 1.43 -14.62
C ASN A 819 12.76 2.23 -14.79
N PHE A 820 13.84 1.86 -14.09
CA PHE A 820 15.13 2.56 -14.17
C PHE A 820 15.74 2.50 -15.57
N LYS A 821 15.62 1.37 -16.30
CA LYS A 821 16.08 1.27 -17.69
C LYS A 821 15.22 2.09 -18.65
N ILE A 822 13.94 2.32 -18.35
CA ILE A 822 13.09 3.24 -19.12
C ILE A 822 13.46 4.70 -18.82
N TYR A 823 13.60 5.10 -17.54
CA TYR A 823 14.10 6.42 -17.16
C TYR A 823 15.51 6.68 -17.75
N TYR A 824 16.39 5.68 -17.74
CA TYR A 824 17.69 5.74 -18.43
C TYR A 824 17.50 6.10 -19.90
N ARG A 825 16.67 5.37 -20.65
CA ARG A 825 16.47 5.61 -22.09
C ARG A 825 15.89 7.00 -22.39
N LEU A 826 14.92 7.47 -21.61
CA LEU A 826 14.22 8.73 -21.86
C LEU A 826 15.08 9.95 -21.54
N TYR A 827 15.89 9.89 -20.48
CA TYR A 827 16.62 11.04 -19.95
C TYR A 827 18.14 11.01 -20.21
N ASN A 828 18.70 9.90 -20.73
CA ASN A 828 20.09 9.84 -21.18
C ASN A 828 20.34 10.73 -22.41
N ARG A 829 21.46 11.46 -22.41
CA ARG A 829 21.96 12.20 -23.58
C ARG A 829 23.22 11.51 -24.11
N THR A 830 23.07 10.76 -25.19
CA THR A 830 24.22 10.31 -25.99
C THR A 830 24.76 11.50 -26.79
N PRO A 831 26.09 11.80 -26.73
CA PRO A 831 26.72 12.87 -27.52
C PRO A 831 26.62 12.70 -29.04
#